data_AF-A0A2H1WQX5-F1
#
_entry.id   AF-A0A2H1WQX5-F1
#
_cell.length_a   1.000
_cell.length_b   1.000
_cell.length_c   1.000
_cell.angle_alpha   90.00
_cell.angle_beta   90.00
_cell.angle_gamma   90.00
#
_symmetry.space_group_name_H-M   'P 1'
#
loop_
_entity.id
_entity.type
_entity.pdbx_description
1 polymer ?
#
loop_
_entity_poly.entity_id
_entity_poly.type
_entity_poly.pdbx_seq_one_letter_code
_entity_poly.pdbx_strand_id
1 'polypeptide(L)'
;MEQVEPNFLKEQIFDDLLQYQDLEVSHLTTTAELLPNQVLSRVLSSYKEFVDKTRQGDHGKTAQFYMTYIQLVNYYITLSRSIRMGDFEMFKHIIPKITNLFFIVNQPNYARWCVKYYDNLQNVDKTHPGLEEEFKSGCFGIKRTDKSFSRIPVDLTLEQTINADAARRLSGIAHFTNSIAARQRWTKTHSIRAALISHVLDRLQKRKKILRNKIVELRLQRDLFGRMLGISLTHKVDIKRVLTFPLTPVPTSMCHTDGSICKTDKSQLMKLIEKKIGDNVDRPPPCFDLAILDGFFMLHLMKEVPVTFDSLSKNFLSMILRFKSNRVDIVFDQYFTPSIKDFERTRRDELTRPVTIGPNQIRPHNFIAELKNINFKEAPVHFLLTIGLCYSYRVESNKVIKTLEDSLSCEEHEEADSRIIYHICQINVDAEVMIRCSDTDILIILLGNMDHFNASLTLWVNLGVGNHERLISANKIHEILGSSVSKALPCFHALTGCDYTPAFFRKGKLRPFKILEQSEQYQTACQNIITDDEELLDETFKTLEKFICHIYGARDSWNVNEVRFQMFANTYRSKKSEDNLKKKIVTLTHPAYRHHLLRVRYVTKFWTNAYLKHPTSLSPQASGWTMNNNKYDFIWFDGEQLPSLVADIIIKDNNLLENDNNTKDDDDNESDSSDEDDYQDSPVLVP
;
A
#
# COMPACT_ATOMS: atom_id res chain seq x y z
N MET A 1 -63.70 -23.67 58.59
CA MET A 1 -62.68 -23.62 57.51
C MET A 1 -63.20 -22.67 56.46
N GLU A 2 -62.95 -21.38 56.64
CA GLU A 2 -63.21 -20.37 55.62
C GLU A 2 -62.06 -20.42 54.61
N GLN A 3 -62.40 -20.56 53.34
CA GLN A 3 -61.45 -20.53 52.24
C GLN A 3 -60.97 -19.10 52.05
N VAL A 4 -59.74 -18.81 52.47
CA VAL A 4 -59.06 -17.56 52.10
C VAL A 4 -58.69 -17.66 50.62
N GLU A 5 -59.22 -16.74 49.80
CA GLU A 5 -58.99 -16.71 48.37
C GLU A 5 -57.50 -16.55 48.02
N PRO A 6 -56.98 -17.29 47.02
CA PRO A 6 -55.56 -17.30 46.67
C PRO A 6 -55.04 -16.00 46.03
N ASN A 7 -55.92 -15.03 45.71
CA ASN A 7 -55.53 -13.76 45.09
C ASN A 7 -55.23 -12.64 46.11
N PHE A 8 -55.79 -12.70 47.32
CA PHE A 8 -55.59 -11.64 48.33
C PHE A 8 -54.12 -11.54 48.79
N LEU A 9 -53.45 -12.68 48.98
CA LEU A 9 -52.03 -12.72 49.34
C LEU A 9 -51.10 -12.27 48.21
N LYS A 10 -51.52 -12.37 46.95
CA LYS A 10 -50.65 -12.09 45.81
C LYS A 10 -50.62 -10.60 45.46
N GLU A 11 -51.77 -9.91 45.54
CA GLU A 11 -51.86 -8.47 45.32
C GLU A 11 -51.26 -7.70 46.50
N GLN A 12 -51.53 -8.11 47.74
CA GLN A 12 -50.99 -7.45 48.93
C GLN A 12 -49.45 -7.54 49.01
N ILE A 13 -48.86 -8.69 48.68
CA ILE A 13 -47.40 -8.85 48.60
C ILE A 13 -46.80 -7.99 47.46
N PHE A 14 -47.53 -7.82 46.35
CA PHE A 14 -47.05 -7.06 45.20
C PHE A 14 -47.11 -5.54 45.46
N ASP A 15 -48.18 -5.07 46.08
CA ASP A 15 -48.35 -3.68 46.50
C ASP A 15 -47.39 -3.30 47.63
N ASP A 16 -47.15 -4.22 48.58
CA ASP A 16 -46.12 -4.05 49.61
C ASP A 16 -44.72 -3.94 48.96
N LEU A 17 -44.39 -4.82 48.00
CA LEU A 17 -43.12 -4.78 47.27
C LEU A 17 -42.93 -3.50 46.43
N LEU A 18 -44.01 -2.93 45.89
CA LEU A 18 -44.01 -1.66 45.18
C LEU A 18 -43.81 -0.47 46.13
N GLN A 19 -44.45 -0.48 47.30
CA GLN A 19 -44.18 0.51 48.37
C GLN A 19 -42.72 0.48 48.85
N TYR A 20 -42.08 -0.69 48.87
CA TYR A 20 -40.65 -0.81 49.19
C TYR A 20 -39.71 -0.43 48.02
N GLN A 21 -40.23 -0.29 46.81
CA GLN A 21 -39.44 0.07 45.62
C GLN A 21 -39.17 1.57 45.52
N ASP A 22 -40.05 2.40 46.09
CA ASP A 22 -39.95 3.88 46.12
C ASP A 22 -39.10 4.41 47.28
N LEU A 23 -38.60 3.55 48.17
CA LEU A 23 -37.54 3.91 49.11
C LEU A 23 -36.23 4.02 48.34
N GLU A 24 -35.87 5.25 47.96
CA GLU A 24 -34.53 5.60 47.47
C GLU A 24 -33.49 4.95 48.39
N VAL A 25 -32.77 3.94 47.87
CA VAL A 25 -31.60 3.37 48.54
C VAL A 25 -30.49 4.40 48.45
N SER A 26 -30.59 5.42 49.31
CA SER A 26 -29.51 6.32 49.61
C SER A 26 -28.36 5.51 50.19
N HIS A 27 -27.17 5.81 49.69
CA HIS A 27 -25.88 5.23 50.01
C HIS A 27 -25.71 4.65 51.42
N LEU A 28 -25.01 3.51 51.49
CA LEU A 28 -24.42 2.94 52.71
C LEU A 28 -25.43 2.62 53.82
N THR A 29 -26.12 1.49 53.72
CA THR A 29 -26.70 0.89 54.92
C THR A 29 -26.87 -0.61 54.75
N THR A 30 -26.26 -1.37 55.65
CA THR A 30 -26.63 -2.75 55.93
C THR A 30 -28.15 -2.84 55.94
N THR A 31 -28.75 -3.79 55.23
CA THR A 31 -30.20 -4.06 55.19
C THR A 31 -30.87 -4.20 56.57
N ALA A 32 -30.08 -4.26 57.65
CA ALA A 32 -30.54 -4.22 59.04
C ALA A 32 -31.13 -2.88 59.49
N GLU A 33 -30.79 -1.75 58.86
CA GLU A 33 -31.24 -0.41 59.31
C GLU A 33 -32.55 0.06 58.65
N LEU A 34 -32.92 -0.53 57.50
CA LEU A 34 -34.09 -0.10 56.71
C LEU A 34 -35.41 -0.78 57.11
N LEU A 35 -35.39 -1.75 58.02
CA LEU A 35 -36.58 -2.43 58.54
C LEU A 35 -36.51 -2.48 60.06
N PRO A 36 -37.25 -1.62 60.80
CA PRO A 36 -37.30 -1.65 62.27
C PRO A 36 -38.10 -2.88 62.74
N ASN A 37 -37.53 -4.07 62.54
CA ASN A 37 -38.10 -5.33 62.97
C ASN A 37 -37.08 -6.02 63.90
N GLN A 38 -37.35 -5.95 65.21
CA GLN A 38 -36.47 -6.51 66.24
C GLN A 38 -36.22 -8.02 66.07
N VAL A 39 -37.20 -8.77 65.54
CA VAL A 39 -37.05 -10.21 65.27
C VAL A 39 -36.04 -10.42 64.14
N LEU A 40 -36.18 -9.66 63.04
CA LEU A 40 -35.24 -9.72 61.91
C LEU A 40 -33.83 -9.31 62.35
N SER A 41 -33.67 -8.24 63.14
CA SER A 41 -32.36 -7.81 63.65
C SER A 41 -31.69 -8.87 64.52
N ARG A 42 -32.47 -9.57 65.37
CA ARG A 42 -31.97 -10.70 66.17
C ARG A 42 -31.54 -11.89 65.30
N VAL A 43 -32.35 -12.23 64.29
CA VAL A 43 -32.01 -13.31 63.34
C VAL A 43 -30.75 -12.97 62.55
N LEU A 44 -30.62 -11.75 62.03
CA LEU A 44 -29.42 -11.29 61.32
C LEU A 44 -28.18 -11.30 62.21
N SER A 45 -28.32 -10.87 63.47
CA SER A 45 -27.22 -10.90 64.45
C SER A 45 -26.80 -12.33 64.77
N SER A 46 -27.75 -13.23 64.99
CA SER A 46 -27.50 -14.65 65.25
C SER A 46 -26.87 -15.33 64.03
N TYR A 47 -27.33 -14.98 62.83
CA TYR A 47 -26.75 -15.47 61.57
C TYR A 47 -25.31 -14.98 61.41
N LYS A 48 -25.02 -13.72 61.72
CA LYS A 48 -23.66 -13.17 61.67
C LYS A 48 -22.72 -13.90 62.64
N GLU A 49 -23.18 -14.13 63.88
CA GLU A 49 -22.41 -14.91 64.86
C GLU A 49 -22.16 -16.35 64.38
N PHE A 50 -23.18 -17.00 63.80
CA PHE A 50 -23.03 -18.32 63.18
C PHE A 50 -22.00 -18.31 62.04
N VAL A 51 -22.03 -17.31 61.17
CA VAL A 51 -21.08 -17.14 60.06
C VAL A 51 -19.65 -17.00 60.59
N ASP A 52 -19.44 -16.18 61.63
CA ASP A 52 -18.11 -15.92 62.18
C ASP A 52 -17.55 -17.16 62.90
N LYS A 53 -18.35 -17.87 63.70
CA LYS A 53 -17.97 -19.17 64.28
C LYS A 53 -17.64 -20.22 63.21
N THR A 54 -18.46 -20.30 62.17
CA THR A 54 -18.23 -21.22 61.03
C THR A 54 -16.91 -20.92 60.32
N ARG A 55 -16.55 -19.63 60.16
CA ARG A 55 -15.27 -19.22 59.55
C ARG A 55 -14.07 -19.55 60.42
N GLN A 56 -14.20 -19.53 61.74
CA GLN A 56 -13.15 -19.91 62.69
C GLN A 56 -12.91 -21.42 62.76
N GLY A 57 -13.83 -22.22 62.19
CA GLY A 57 -13.70 -23.67 62.07
C GLY A 57 -14.57 -24.46 63.05
N ASP A 58 -15.37 -23.79 63.86
CA ASP A 58 -16.18 -24.39 64.95
C ASP A 58 -17.18 -25.43 64.45
N HIS A 59 -17.63 -25.30 63.19
CA HIS A 59 -18.58 -26.22 62.56
C HIS A 59 -17.92 -27.18 61.55
N GLY A 60 -16.59 -27.32 61.60
CA GLY A 60 -15.82 -28.22 60.75
C GLY A 60 -15.47 -27.64 59.36
N LYS A 61 -14.50 -28.28 58.71
CA LYS A 61 -13.89 -27.80 57.45
C LYS A 61 -14.89 -27.68 56.29
N THR A 62 -15.87 -28.57 56.21
CA THR A 62 -16.89 -28.54 55.16
C THR A 62 -17.79 -27.30 55.28
N ALA A 63 -18.28 -27.00 56.49
CA ALA A 63 -19.09 -25.80 56.72
C ALA A 63 -18.27 -24.52 56.47
N GLN A 64 -17.00 -24.50 56.90
CA GLN A 64 -16.07 -23.40 56.63
C GLN A 64 -15.86 -23.15 55.12
N PHE A 65 -15.71 -24.22 54.34
CA PHE A 65 -15.60 -24.14 52.87
C PHE A 65 -16.85 -23.54 52.25
N TYR A 66 -18.05 -24.05 52.59
CA TYR A 66 -19.31 -23.51 52.05
C TYR A 66 -19.55 -22.07 52.48
N MET A 67 -19.19 -21.69 53.70
CA MET A 67 -19.31 -20.31 54.15
C MET A 67 -18.41 -19.35 53.36
N THR A 68 -17.20 -19.81 53.02
CA THR A 68 -16.29 -19.09 52.13
C THR A 68 -16.89 -19.00 50.72
N TYR A 69 -17.41 -20.10 50.18
CA TYR A 69 -18.05 -20.12 48.86
C TYR A 69 -19.24 -19.15 48.76
N ILE A 70 -20.14 -19.13 49.76
CA ILE A 70 -21.27 -18.20 49.82
C ILE A 70 -20.80 -16.75 49.81
N GLN A 71 -19.72 -16.44 50.54
CA GLN A 71 -19.12 -15.10 50.51
C GLN A 71 -18.58 -14.73 49.12
N LEU A 72 -17.93 -15.66 48.41
CA LEU A 72 -17.45 -15.44 47.04
C LEU A 72 -18.62 -15.18 46.07
N VAL A 73 -19.70 -15.96 46.20
CA VAL A 73 -20.93 -15.76 45.42
C VAL A 73 -21.52 -14.37 45.70
N ASN A 74 -21.56 -13.95 46.97
CA ASN A 74 -22.02 -12.61 47.34
C ASN A 74 -21.15 -11.51 46.70
N TYR A 75 -19.83 -11.67 46.65
CA TYR A 75 -18.97 -10.71 45.96
C TYR A 75 -19.30 -10.58 44.47
N TYR A 76 -19.53 -11.70 43.80
CA TYR A 76 -19.94 -11.70 42.40
C TYR A 76 -21.31 -11.04 42.20
N ILE A 77 -22.29 -11.34 43.06
CA ILE A 77 -23.63 -10.73 42.99
C ILE A 77 -23.54 -9.21 43.20
N THR A 78 -22.74 -8.74 44.17
CA THR A 78 -22.52 -7.31 44.40
C THR A 78 -21.87 -6.63 43.19
N LEU A 79 -20.87 -7.25 42.57
CA LEU A 79 -20.25 -6.75 41.34
C LEU A 79 -21.25 -6.68 40.17
N SER A 80 -22.06 -7.72 40.01
CA SER A 80 -23.09 -7.75 38.97
C SER A 80 -24.13 -6.65 39.20
N ARG A 81 -24.59 -6.49 40.45
CA ARG A 81 -25.54 -5.45 40.84
C ARG A 81 -24.99 -4.05 40.59
N SER A 82 -23.74 -3.78 40.98
CA SER A 82 -23.14 -2.45 40.78
C SER A 82 -23.13 -2.06 39.31
N ILE A 83 -22.82 -3.00 38.41
CA ILE A 83 -22.84 -2.75 36.95
C ILE A 83 -24.27 -2.62 36.44
N ARG A 84 -25.15 -3.55 36.80
CA ARG A 84 -26.55 -3.63 36.33
C ARG A 84 -27.36 -2.39 36.69
N MET A 85 -27.08 -1.80 37.85
CA MET A 85 -27.72 -0.58 38.36
C MET A 85 -26.94 0.69 38.00
N GLY A 86 -25.67 0.58 37.58
CA GLY A 86 -24.81 1.75 37.37
C GLY A 86 -24.37 2.42 38.67
N ASP A 87 -24.28 1.68 39.78
CA ASP A 87 -23.86 2.18 41.09
C ASP A 87 -22.33 2.21 41.19
N PHE A 88 -21.78 3.41 41.02
CA PHE A 88 -20.33 3.62 40.98
C PHE A 88 -19.65 3.41 42.34
N GLU A 89 -20.31 3.76 43.45
CA GLU A 89 -19.74 3.59 44.79
C GLU A 89 -19.68 2.11 45.17
N MET A 90 -20.73 1.36 44.87
CA MET A 90 -20.75 -0.09 45.04
C MET A 90 -19.70 -0.77 44.15
N PHE A 91 -19.48 -0.26 42.93
CA PHE A 91 -18.43 -0.74 42.03
C PHE A 91 -17.03 -0.49 42.61
N LYS A 92 -16.74 0.72 43.11
CA LYS A 92 -15.48 1.01 43.82
C LYS A 92 -15.30 0.12 45.06
N HIS A 93 -16.37 -0.14 45.81
CA HIS A 93 -16.32 -0.96 47.02
C HIS A 93 -16.00 -2.44 46.77
N ILE A 94 -16.49 -3.00 45.66
CA ILE A 94 -16.38 -4.44 45.37
C ILE A 94 -15.10 -4.81 44.63
N ILE A 95 -14.55 -3.91 43.80
CA ILE A 95 -13.36 -4.18 42.98
C ILE A 95 -12.17 -4.70 43.79
N PRO A 96 -11.74 -4.08 44.91
CA PRO A 96 -10.62 -4.60 45.71
C PRO A 96 -10.85 -6.01 46.26
N LYS A 97 -12.10 -6.36 46.61
CA LYS A 97 -12.45 -7.70 47.11
C LYS A 97 -12.31 -8.75 46.01
N ILE A 98 -12.68 -8.41 44.77
CA ILE A 98 -12.46 -9.25 43.58
C ILE A 98 -10.97 -9.34 43.25
N THR A 99 -10.22 -8.24 43.37
CA THR A 99 -8.77 -8.21 43.15
C THR A 99 -8.04 -9.19 44.08
N ASN A 100 -8.45 -9.26 45.35
CA ASN A 100 -7.90 -10.23 46.31
C ASN A 100 -8.12 -11.68 45.86
N LEU A 101 -9.24 -11.99 45.20
CA LEU A 101 -9.48 -13.33 44.66
C LEU A 101 -8.49 -13.68 43.56
N PHE A 102 -8.15 -12.74 42.68
CA PHE A 102 -7.14 -12.97 41.65
C PHE A 102 -5.76 -13.28 42.25
N PHE A 103 -5.41 -12.70 43.39
CA PHE A 103 -4.20 -13.10 44.13
C PHE A 103 -4.32 -14.52 44.68
N ILE A 104 -5.45 -14.86 45.32
CA ILE A 104 -5.69 -16.18 45.94
C ILE A 104 -5.67 -17.31 44.91
N VAL A 105 -6.25 -17.10 43.72
CA VAL A 105 -6.32 -18.12 42.66
C VAL A 105 -5.14 -18.09 41.69
N ASN A 106 -4.04 -17.42 42.06
CA ASN A 106 -2.81 -17.30 41.27
C ASN A 106 -3.04 -16.76 39.84
N GLN A 107 -3.77 -15.66 39.73
CA GLN A 107 -4.03 -14.91 38.49
C GLN A 107 -3.29 -13.55 38.51
N PRO A 108 -1.95 -13.55 38.45
CA PRO A 108 -1.14 -12.34 38.73
C PRO A 108 -1.35 -11.20 37.73
N ASN A 109 -1.66 -11.52 36.47
CA ASN A 109 -1.95 -10.50 35.46
C ASN A 109 -3.23 -9.73 35.80
N TYR A 110 -4.32 -10.45 36.08
CA TYR A 110 -5.59 -9.84 36.48
C TYR A 110 -5.43 -9.06 37.79
N ALA A 111 -4.71 -9.62 38.77
CA ALA A 111 -4.43 -8.93 40.02
C ALA A 111 -3.71 -7.58 39.79
N ARG A 112 -2.59 -7.57 39.05
CA ARG A 112 -1.81 -6.34 38.76
C ARG A 112 -2.64 -5.28 38.04
N TRP A 113 -3.34 -5.67 36.97
CA TRP A 113 -4.13 -4.72 36.18
C TRP A 113 -5.37 -4.23 36.94
N CYS A 114 -5.99 -5.07 37.76
CA CYS A 114 -7.15 -4.68 38.56
C CYS A 114 -6.76 -3.72 39.70
N VAL A 115 -5.57 -3.89 40.31
CA VAL A 115 -5.00 -2.90 41.25
C VAL A 115 -4.81 -1.55 40.56
N LYS A 116 -4.18 -1.53 39.36
CA LYS A 116 -3.99 -0.27 38.63
C LYS A 116 -5.31 0.36 38.18
N TYR A 117 -6.26 -0.47 37.78
CA TYR A 117 -7.60 -0.01 37.42
C TYR A 117 -8.31 0.63 38.61
N TYR A 118 -8.24 0.02 39.79
CA TYR A 118 -8.81 0.59 41.01
C TYR A 118 -8.17 1.92 41.41
N ASP A 119 -6.84 2.02 41.35
CA ASP A 119 -6.11 3.28 41.56
C ASP A 119 -6.58 4.39 40.61
N ASN A 120 -6.79 4.06 39.34
CA ASN A 120 -7.35 5.01 38.37
C ASN A 120 -8.79 5.42 38.71
N LEU A 121 -9.63 4.50 39.21
CA LEU A 121 -10.99 4.82 39.64
C LEU A 121 -11.01 5.76 40.85
N GLN A 122 -10.10 5.60 41.80
CA GLN A 122 -9.99 6.48 42.98
C GLN A 122 -9.48 7.88 42.61
N ASN A 123 -8.68 7.99 41.56
CA ASN A 123 -8.07 9.25 41.10
C ASN A 123 -8.70 9.76 39.80
N VAL A 124 -9.90 9.29 39.45
CA VAL A 124 -10.50 9.57 38.14
C VAL A 124 -10.73 11.06 37.94
N ASP A 125 -11.24 11.77 38.95
CA ASP A 125 -11.51 13.21 38.86
C ASP A 125 -10.24 14.06 38.76
N LYS A 126 -9.13 13.59 39.35
CA LYS A 126 -7.82 14.25 39.22
C LYS A 126 -7.21 14.09 37.83
N THR A 127 -7.42 12.93 37.21
CA THR A 127 -6.79 12.58 35.92
C THR A 127 -7.67 12.96 34.73
N HIS A 128 -8.99 12.93 34.90
CA HIS A 128 -10.01 13.20 33.89
C HIS A 128 -11.20 13.94 34.57
N PRO A 129 -11.07 15.25 34.82
CA PRO A 129 -12.10 16.05 35.50
C PRO A 129 -13.48 15.91 34.83
N GLY A 130 -14.53 15.72 35.65
CA GLY A 130 -15.90 15.54 35.19
C GLY A 130 -16.32 14.10 34.87
N LEU A 131 -15.36 13.19 34.66
CA LEU A 131 -15.66 11.78 34.39
C LEU A 131 -16.27 11.06 35.62
N GLU A 132 -15.98 11.53 36.84
CA GLU A 132 -16.60 10.99 38.05
C GLU A 132 -18.13 11.22 38.06
N GLU A 133 -18.61 12.37 37.59
CA GLU A 133 -20.04 12.69 37.50
C GLU A 133 -20.72 11.79 36.45
N GLU A 134 -20.07 11.58 35.31
CA GLU A 134 -20.54 10.63 34.30
C GLU A 134 -20.65 9.21 34.88
N PHE A 135 -19.65 8.75 35.64
CA PHE A 135 -19.71 7.44 36.28
C PHE A 135 -20.80 7.35 37.35
N LYS A 136 -21.02 8.40 38.14
CA LYS A 136 -22.15 8.48 39.08
C LYS A 136 -23.51 8.43 38.38
N SER A 137 -23.62 8.94 37.14
CA SER A 137 -24.81 8.76 36.30
C SER A 137 -24.93 7.35 35.65
N GLY A 138 -23.97 6.46 35.91
CA GLY A 138 -23.97 5.07 35.45
C GLY A 138 -23.32 4.84 34.09
N CYS A 139 -22.49 5.77 33.61
CA CYS A 139 -21.81 5.71 32.29
C CYS A 139 -20.64 4.71 32.20
N PHE A 140 -20.58 3.71 33.08
CA PHE A 140 -19.61 2.60 33.03
C PHE A 140 -20.27 1.25 32.66
N GLY A 141 -21.57 1.25 32.33
CA GLY A 141 -22.32 0.11 31.83
C GLY A 141 -23.38 0.53 30.80
N ILE A 142 -23.64 -0.33 29.80
CA ILE A 142 -24.56 -0.01 28.69
C ILE A 142 -25.95 -0.55 28.98
N LYS A 143 -26.95 0.31 28.86
CA LYS A 143 -28.38 0.00 28.98
C LYS A 143 -29.02 -0.08 27.59
N ARG A 144 -29.78 -1.14 27.33
CA ARG A 144 -30.46 -1.40 26.02
C ARG A 144 -31.99 -1.36 26.11
N THR A 145 -32.53 -1.26 27.31
CA THR A 145 -33.96 -1.20 27.63
C THR A 145 -34.16 -0.18 28.73
N ASP A 146 -35.38 0.27 29.02
CA ASP A 146 -35.58 1.32 30.04
C ASP A 146 -35.59 0.79 31.49
N LYS A 147 -35.38 -0.52 31.71
CA LYS A 147 -35.40 -1.14 33.05
C LYS A 147 -34.18 -0.73 33.89
N SER A 148 -34.34 -0.48 35.18
CA SER A 148 -33.26 -0.07 36.10
C SER A 148 -32.14 -1.12 36.22
N PHE A 149 -32.47 -2.40 36.38
CA PHE A 149 -31.52 -3.53 36.45
C PHE A 149 -31.25 -4.15 35.07
N SER A 150 -30.67 -3.41 34.13
CA SER A 150 -30.49 -3.89 32.75
C SER A 150 -29.14 -3.57 32.12
N ARG A 151 -28.30 -2.79 32.80
CA ARG A 151 -26.97 -2.47 32.28
C ARG A 151 -26.12 -3.72 32.17
N ILE A 152 -25.28 -3.76 31.16
CA ILE A 152 -24.26 -4.79 30.97
C ILE A 152 -22.89 -4.15 30.79
N PRO A 153 -21.79 -4.86 31.13
CA PRO A 153 -20.45 -4.35 30.88
C PRO A 153 -20.27 -3.92 29.43
N VAL A 154 -19.53 -2.83 29.21
CA VAL A 154 -19.26 -2.28 27.87
C VAL A 154 -18.66 -3.35 26.96
N ASP A 155 -17.67 -4.09 27.45
CA ASP A 155 -16.98 -5.15 26.67
C ASP A 155 -17.94 -6.29 26.28
N LEU A 156 -18.77 -6.76 27.22
CA LEU A 156 -19.77 -7.78 26.92
C LEU A 156 -20.83 -7.28 25.93
N THR A 157 -21.18 -6.00 25.99
CA THR A 157 -22.09 -5.39 25.02
C THR A 157 -21.46 -5.35 23.64
N LEU A 158 -20.19 -4.95 23.56
CA LEU A 158 -19.41 -4.98 22.32
C LEU A 158 -19.34 -6.41 21.78
N GLU A 159 -19.18 -7.41 22.66
CA GLU A 159 -19.15 -8.81 22.27
C GLU A 159 -20.50 -9.30 21.72
N GLN A 160 -21.60 -9.01 22.40
CA GLN A 160 -22.96 -9.42 22.02
C GLN A 160 -23.57 -8.64 20.86
N THR A 161 -22.93 -7.54 20.44
CA THR A 161 -23.39 -6.72 19.32
C THR A 161 -22.35 -6.76 18.20
N ILE A 162 -21.26 -6.02 18.36
CA ILE A 162 -20.27 -5.79 17.33
C ILE A 162 -19.43 -7.04 17.04
N ASN A 163 -18.93 -7.74 18.08
CA ASN A 163 -18.11 -8.93 17.84
C ASN A 163 -18.96 -10.13 17.43
N ALA A 164 -20.19 -10.30 17.94
CA ALA A 164 -21.08 -11.35 17.45
C ALA A 164 -21.40 -11.15 15.96
N ASP A 165 -21.64 -9.89 15.54
CA ASP A 165 -21.86 -9.54 14.13
C ASP A 165 -20.57 -9.63 13.29
N ALA A 166 -19.38 -9.48 13.89
CA ALA A 166 -18.08 -9.46 13.19
C ALA A 166 -17.26 -10.76 13.28
N ALA A 167 -17.51 -11.62 14.26
CA ALA A 167 -16.68 -12.77 14.65
C ALA A 167 -17.36 -14.12 14.43
N ARG A 168 -18.45 -14.18 13.65
CA ARG A 168 -18.86 -15.45 13.05
C ARG A 168 -17.64 -16.00 12.29
N ARG A 169 -17.07 -17.10 12.80
CA ARG A 169 -15.75 -17.67 12.42
C ARG A 169 -15.73 -18.25 11.00
N LEU A 170 -16.06 -17.48 9.98
CA LEU A 170 -15.88 -17.84 8.58
C LEU A 170 -15.52 -16.57 7.80
N SER A 171 -14.24 -16.44 7.46
CA SER A 171 -13.68 -15.31 6.72
C SER A 171 -13.91 -15.47 5.21
N GLY A 172 -14.79 -14.65 4.62
CA GLY A 172 -14.99 -14.55 3.17
C GLY A 172 -16.27 -13.80 2.78
N ILE A 173 -16.35 -13.33 1.52
CA ILE A 173 -17.55 -12.70 0.92
C ILE A 173 -18.71 -13.70 0.72
N ALA A 174 -18.43 -15.01 0.75
CA ALA A 174 -19.42 -16.05 0.48
C ALA A 174 -20.64 -16.03 1.41
N HIS A 175 -20.54 -15.52 2.64
CA HIS A 175 -21.63 -15.64 3.61
C HIS A 175 -21.88 -14.37 4.42
N PHE A 176 -22.26 -13.30 3.71
CA PHE A 176 -23.07 -12.24 4.29
C PHE A 176 -24.26 -12.86 5.06
N THR A 177 -24.61 -12.32 6.22
CA THR A 177 -25.84 -12.72 6.94
C THR A 177 -27.04 -12.77 5.97
N ASN A 178 -27.76 -13.89 5.94
CA ASN A 178 -29.00 -14.04 5.15
C ASN A 178 -30.13 -13.11 5.64
N SER A 179 -29.98 -12.51 6.83
CA SER A 179 -30.90 -11.49 7.32
C SER A 179 -30.71 -10.17 6.57
N ILE A 180 -31.69 -9.83 5.72
CA ILE A 180 -31.80 -8.55 5.00
C ILE A 180 -31.70 -7.36 5.96
N ALA A 181 -32.36 -7.44 7.12
CA ALA A 181 -32.37 -6.37 8.12
C ALA A 181 -30.97 -6.14 8.72
N ALA A 182 -30.19 -7.21 8.95
CA ALA A 182 -28.82 -7.08 9.44
C ALA A 182 -27.90 -6.44 8.38
N ARG A 183 -28.08 -6.78 7.09
CA ARG A 183 -27.36 -6.13 5.98
C ARG A 183 -27.68 -4.65 5.88
N GLN A 184 -28.96 -4.28 5.93
CA GLN A 184 -29.39 -2.89 5.88
C GLN A 184 -28.85 -2.06 7.05
N ARG A 185 -28.88 -2.60 8.29
CA ARG A 185 -28.33 -1.91 9.47
C ARG A 185 -26.83 -1.70 9.36
N TRP A 186 -26.09 -2.71 8.90
CA TRP A 186 -24.65 -2.59 8.70
C TRP A 186 -24.34 -1.51 7.65
N THR A 187 -24.99 -1.55 6.48
CA THR A 187 -24.79 -0.57 5.40
C THR A 187 -25.10 0.86 5.84
N LYS A 188 -26.18 1.07 6.62
CA LYS A 188 -26.59 2.41 7.09
C LYS A 188 -25.69 2.99 8.19
N THR A 189 -25.13 2.16 9.06
CA THR A 189 -24.45 2.65 10.27
C THR A 189 -22.92 2.58 10.20
N HIS A 190 -22.36 1.86 9.23
CA HIS A 190 -20.92 1.62 9.16
C HIS A 190 -20.08 2.86 8.84
N SER A 191 -20.54 3.74 7.93
CA SER A 191 -19.84 5.00 7.59
C SER A 191 -19.69 5.92 8.80
N ILE A 192 -20.78 6.07 9.57
CA ILE A 192 -20.82 6.90 10.78
C ILE A 192 -19.86 6.35 11.83
N ARG A 193 -19.81 5.02 12.01
CA ARG A 193 -18.87 4.37 12.94
C ARG A 193 -17.42 4.55 12.51
N ALA A 194 -17.12 4.39 11.21
CA ALA A 194 -15.77 4.57 10.69
C ALA A 194 -15.28 6.02 10.87
N ALA A 195 -16.17 7.00 10.70
CA ALA A 195 -15.88 8.41 10.94
C ALA A 195 -15.64 8.70 12.43
N LEU A 196 -16.51 8.22 13.33
CA LEU A 196 -16.34 8.34 14.78
C LEU A 196 -15.03 7.70 15.27
N ILE A 197 -14.74 6.47 14.84
CA ILE A 197 -13.49 5.79 15.21
C ILE A 197 -12.27 6.56 14.69
N SER A 198 -12.32 7.05 13.45
CA SER A 198 -11.20 7.83 12.88
C SER A 198 -11.01 9.15 13.63
N HIS A 199 -12.09 9.86 13.95
CA HIS A 199 -12.05 11.09 14.75
C HIS A 199 -11.50 10.86 16.16
N VAL A 200 -11.91 9.77 16.82
CA VAL A 200 -11.41 9.39 18.15
C VAL A 200 -9.92 9.02 18.10
N LEU A 201 -9.48 8.26 17.09
CA LEU A 201 -8.06 7.91 16.92
C LEU A 201 -7.19 9.13 16.67
N ASP A 202 -7.69 10.10 15.89
CA ASP A 202 -7.02 11.35 15.57
C ASP A 202 -6.91 12.24 16.82
N ARG A 203 -8.01 12.42 17.56
CA ARG A 203 -8.06 13.13 18.86
C ARG A 203 -7.13 12.51 19.91
N LEU A 204 -6.92 11.19 19.87
CA LEU A 204 -6.04 10.47 20.79
C LEU A 204 -4.59 10.34 20.28
N GLN A 205 -4.23 10.96 19.15
CA GLN A 205 -2.92 10.88 18.50
C GLN A 205 -2.40 9.43 18.28
N LYS A 206 -3.32 8.46 18.17
CA LYS A 206 -2.97 7.06 17.92
C LYS A 206 -2.99 6.80 16.42
N ARG A 207 -1.80 6.81 15.79
CA ARG A 207 -1.65 6.40 14.39
C ARG A 207 -2.15 4.95 14.22
N LYS A 208 -2.96 4.69 13.20
CA LYS A 208 -3.36 3.33 12.82
C LYS A 208 -2.10 2.50 12.58
N LYS A 209 -1.83 1.54 13.48
CA LYS A 209 -0.78 0.54 13.29
C LYS A 209 -1.17 -0.36 12.13
N ILE A 210 -0.44 -0.28 11.02
CA ILE A 210 -0.50 -1.28 9.95
C ILE A 210 0.08 -2.57 10.53
N LEU A 211 -0.78 -3.50 10.93
CA LEU A 211 -0.37 -4.85 11.32
C LEU A 211 -0.56 -5.79 10.13
N ARG A 212 0.56 -6.30 9.60
CA ARG A 212 0.64 -7.41 8.64
C ARG A 212 -0.19 -7.21 7.34
N ASN A 213 -0.01 -6.10 6.62
CA ASN A 213 -0.37 -5.87 5.19
C ASN A 213 -1.70 -6.42 4.60
N LYS A 214 -2.66 -6.89 5.41
CA LYS A 214 -3.82 -7.67 4.93
C LYS A 214 -5.17 -7.13 5.43
N ILE A 215 -5.18 -6.23 6.41
CA ILE A 215 -6.39 -5.83 7.15
C ILE A 215 -7.09 -4.59 6.57
N VAL A 216 -6.39 -3.73 5.83
CA VAL A 216 -6.95 -2.49 5.25
C VAL A 216 -7.58 -2.73 3.87
N GLU A 217 -6.90 -3.49 3.00
CA GLU A 217 -7.32 -3.89 1.65
C GLU A 217 -8.66 -4.63 1.64
N LEU A 218 -8.76 -5.73 2.42
CA LEU A 218 -9.99 -6.52 2.52
C LEU A 218 -11.15 -5.71 3.11
N ARG A 219 -10.89 -4.71 3.95
CA ARG A 219 -11.94 -3.90 4.58
C ARG A 219 -12.52 -2.89 3.59
N LEU A 220 -11.68 -2.12 2.87
CA LEU A 220 -12.14 -1.13 1.87
C LEU A 220 -12.87 -1.77 0.68
N GLN A 221 -12.33 -2.84 0.11
CA GLN A 221 -12.99 -3.55 -1.00
C GLN A 221 -14.32 -4.19 -0.55
N ARG A 222 -14.35 -4.83 0.63
CA ARG A 222 -15.58 -5.40 1.21
C ARG A 222 -16.63 -4.33 1.52
N ASP A 223 -16.21 -3.16 2.00
CA ASP A 223 -17.12 -2.06 2.35
C ASP A 223 -17.79 -1.46 1.11
N LEU A 224 -17.06 -1.39 0.00
CA LEU A 224 -17.61 -0.95 -1.28
C LEU A 224 -18.52 -1.99 -1.93
N PHE A 225 -18.06 -3.25 -2.01
CA PHE A 225 -18.87 -4.36 -2.55
C PHE A 225 -20.13 -4.60 -1.73
N GLY A 226 -20.06 -4.47 -0.40
CA GLY A 226 -21.23 -4.60 0.48
C GLY A 226 -22.26 -3.49 0.28
N ARG A 227 -21.84 -2.25 0.00
CA ARG A 227 -22.75 -1.15 -0.35
C ARG A 227 -23.39 -1.35 -1.71
N MET A 228 -22.60 -1.71 -2.72
CA MET A 228 -23.11 -2.00 -4.07
C MET A 228 -24.09 -3.18 -4.06
N LEU A 229 -23.76 -4.27 -3.36
CA LEU A 229 -24.65 -5.42 -3.17
C LEU A 229 -25.94 -5.00 -2.43
N GLY A 230 -25.82 -4.16 -1.40
CA GLY A 230 -26.99 -3.64 -0.67
C GLY A 230 -27.95 -2.86 -1.57
N ILE A 231 -27.41 -2.04 -2.49
CA ILE A 231 -28.19 -1.27 -3.47
C ILE A 231 -28.76 -2.20 -4.56
N SER A 232 -27.98 -3.17 -5.04
CA SER A 232 -28.41 -4.11 -6.08
C SER A 232 -29.51 -5.07 -5.62
N LEU A 233 -29.66 -5.26 -4.31
CA LEU A 233 -30.77 -6.03 -3.72
C LEU A 233 -32.12 -5.29 -3.80
N THR A 234 -32.11 -3.96 -3.98
CA THR A 234 -33.33 -3.13 -4.01
C THR A 234 -33.55 -2.43 -5.36
N HIS A 235 -32.50 -2.23 -6.16
CA HIS A 235 -32.55 -1.50 -7.42
C HIS A 235 -31.70 -2.19 -8.48
N LYS A 236 -32.07 -2.09 -9.76
CA LYS A 236 -31.19 -2.53 -10.87
C LYS A 236 -30.00 -1.58 -10.99
N VAL A 237 -28.82 -2.05 -10.60
CA VAL A 237 -27.57 -1.29 -10.67
C VAL A 237 -26.92 -1.48 -12.03
N ASP A 238 -26.57 -0.37 -12.68
CA ASP A 238 -25.77 -0.38 -13.90
C ASP A 238 -24.29 -0.63 -13.57
N ILE A 239 -23.89 -1.91 -13.59
CA ILE A 239 -22.52 -2.34 -13.30
C ILE A 239 -21.53 -1.75 -14.30
N LYS A 240 -21.92 -1.56 -15.57
CA LYS A 240 -21.06 -0.95 -16.58
C LYS A 240 -20.74 0.49 -16.21
N ARG A 241 -21.73 1.25 -15.71
CA ARG A 241 -21.52 2.60 -15.17
C ARG A 241 -20.74 2.61 -13.87
N VAL A 242 -20.92 1.65 -12.96
CA VAL A 242 -20.11 1.61 -11.73
C VAL A 242 -18.63 1.37 -12.03
N LEU A 243 -18.32 0.51 -13.00
CA LEU A 243 -16.95 0.19 -13.38
C LEU A 243 -16.25 1.31 -14.18
N THR A 244 -16.88 2.45 -14.44
CA THR A 244 -16.17 3.63 -14.95
C THR A 244 -15.44 4.38 -13.83
N PHE A 245 -15.90 4.26 -12.57
CA PHE A 245 -15.27 4.89 -11.41
C PHE A 245 -14.03 4.11 -10.96
N PRO A 246 -12.97 4.76 -10.45
CA PRO A 246 -11.76 4.08 -9.94
C PRO A 246 -12.05 2.99 -8.89
N LEU A 247 -13.07 3.17 -8.04
CA LEU A 247 -13.48 2.28 -6.95
C LEU A 247 -12.45 2.12 -5.81
N THR A 248 -11.21 2.51 -6.03
CA THR A 248 -10.10 2.37 -5.09
C THR A 248 -9.25 3.64 -5.10
N PRO A 249 -8.57 3.99 -3.98
CA PRO A 249 -7.77 5.22 -3.91
C PRO A 249 -6.55 5.23 -4.86
N VAL A 250 -6.13 4.04 -5.31
CA VAL A 250 -5.03 3.83 -6.26
C VAL A 250 -5.46 2.78 -7.30
N PRO A 251 -5.07 2.89 -8.57
CA PRO A 251 -5.44 1.94 -9.61
C PRO A 251 -4.71 0.60 -9.39
N THR A 252 -5.43 -0.46 -9.02
CA THR A 252 -4.87 -1.81 -8.80
C THR A 252 -4.32 -2.47 -10.06
N SER A 253 -4.57 -1.89 -11.24
CA SER A 253 -3.92 -2.26 -12.50
C SER A 253 -2.48 -1.76 -12.61
N MET A 254 -2.05 -0.86 -11.74
CA MET A 254 -0.73 -0.21 -11.75
C MET A 254 -0.08 -0.16 -10.36
N CYS A 255 -0.84 -0.41 -9.30
CA CYS A 255 -0.42 -0.32 -7.91
C CYS A 255 -0.78 -1.56 -7.10
N HIS A 256 0.08 -1.87 -6.15
CA HIS A 256 -0.25 -2.69 -5.00
C HIS A 256 -1.07 -1.87 -4.00
N THR A 257 -1.72 -2.58 -3.07
CA THR A 257 -2.68 -2.00 -2.13
C THR A 257 -2.05 -1.25 -0.97
N ASP A 258 -0.74 -1.38 -0.81
CA ASP A 258 0.09 -0.53 0.07
C ASP A 258 0.48 0.81 -0.58
N GLY A 259 0.07 1.05 -1.83
CA GLY A 259 0.39 2.24 -2.61
C GLY A 259 1.69 2.12 -3.41
N SER A 260 2.43 1.02 -3.29
CA SER A 260 3.62 0.79 -4.12
C SER A 260 3.23 0.48 -5.57
N ILE A 261 4.01 0.97 -6.54
CA ILE A 261 3.75 0.68 -7.95
C ILE A 261 4.08 -0.76 -8.30
N CYS A 262 3.29 -1.32 -9.22
CA CYS A 262 3.64 -2.57 -9.89
C CYS A 262 4.96 -2.39 -10.64
N LYS A 263 5.83 -3.40 -10.56
CA LYS A 263 7.09 -3.46 -11.30
C LYS A 263 7.09 -4.63 -12.27
N THR A 264 8.03 -4.56 -13.21
CA THR A 264 8.28 -5.59 -14.21
C THR A 264 9.79 -5.81 -14.31
N ASP A 265 10.22 -7.01 -14.69
CA ASP A 265 11.63 -7.31 -14.89
C ASP A 265 12.10 -6.64 -16.20
N LYS A 266 12.73 -5.47 -16.06
CA LYS A 266 13.28 -4.69 -17.19
C LYS A 266 14.25 -5.53 -18.03
N SER A 267 15.02 -6.42 -17.39
CA SER A 267 16.05 -7.22 -18.04
C SER A 267 15.48 -8.22 -19.06
N GLN A 268 14.20 -8.58 -18.95
CA GLN A 268 13.54 -9.46 -19.93
C GLN A 268 13.44 -8.82 -21.32
N LEU A 269 13.25 -7.50 -21.39
CA LEU A 269 13.22 -6.80 -22.67
C LEU A 269 14.59 -6.86 -23.35
N MET A 270 15.65 -6.66 -22.56
CA MET A 270 17.03 -6.75 -23.04
C MET A 270 17.38 -8.14 -23.55
N LYS A 271 17.07 -9.19 -22.77
CA LYS A 271 17.26 -10.59 -23.19
C LYS A 271 16.50 -10.91 -24.48
N LEU A 272 15.29 -10.37 -24.64
CA LEU A 272 14.48 -10.55 -25.84
C LEU A 272 15.11 -9.90 -27.07
N ILE A 273 15.58 -8.66 -26.94
CA ILE A 273 16.25 -7.91 -28.01
C ILE A 273 17.56 -8.62 -28.39
N GLU A 274 18.36 -8.99 -27.40
CA GLU A 274 19.62 -9.72 -27.62
C GLU A 274 19.39 -11.07 -28.31
N LYS A 275 18.36 -11.82 -27.92
CA LYS A 275 18.01 -13.10 -28.57
C LYS A 275 17.70 -12.95 -30.06
N LYS A 276 17.27 -11.77 -30.53
CA LYS A 276 17.04 -11.52 -31.96
C LYS A 276 18.32 -11.38 -32.78
N ILE A 277 19.45 -11.05 -32.14
CA ILE A 277 20.76 -11.05 -32.81
C ILE A 277 21.13 -12.49 -33.22
N GLY A 278 20.75 -13.48 -32.40
CA GLY A 278 21.02 -14.90 -32.66
C GLY A 278 22.51 -15.16 -32.84
N ASP A 279 22.86 -15.96 -33.86
CA ASP A 279 24.25 -16.30 -34.20
C ASP A 279 24.98 -15.19 -35.00
N ASN A 280 24.27 -14.13 -35.41
CA ASN A 280 24.82 -13.00 -36.16
C ASN A 280 25.50 -11.99 -35.22
N VAL A 281 26.42 -12.46 -34.38
CA VAL A 281 27.17 -11.62 -33.46
C VAL A 281 28.38 -11.03 -34.17
N ASP A 282 28.38 -9.71 -34.36
CA ASP A 282 29.56 -8.99 -34.85
C ASP A 282 30.73 -9.23 -33.89
N ARG A 283 31.93 -9.39 -34.43
CA ARG A 283 33.13 -9.48 -33.60
C ARG A 283 33.51 -8.08 -33.13
N PRO A 284 33.66 -7.84 -31.82
CA PRO A 284 34.08 -6.54 -31.31
C PRO A 284 35.50 -6.22 -31.77
N PRO A 285 35.82 -4.93 -31.99
CA PRO A 285 37.16 -4.51 -32.32
C PRO A 285 38.12 -4.79 -31.14
N PRO A 286 39.43 -4.94 -31.41
CA PRO A 286 40.43 -5.21 -30.36
C PRO A 286 40.65 -4.00 -29.43
N CYS A 287 40.30 -2.80 -29.87
CA CYS A 287 40.39 -1.55 -29.13
C CYS A 287 39.23 -0.62 -29.51
N PHE A 288 38.90 0.30 -28.60
CA PHE A 288 37.87 1.32 -28.81
C PHE A 288 38.50 2.70 -28.71
N ASP A 289 38.11 3.62 -29.56
CA ASP A 289 38.59 5.01 -29.53
C ASP A 289 38.08 5.73 -28.28
N LEU A 290 36.81 5.47 -27.92
CA LEU A 290 36.15 6.03 -26.74
C LEU A 290 35.55 4.94 -25.86
N ALA A 291 35.68 5.11 -24.54
CA ALA A 291 34.97 4.33 -23.54
C ALA A 291 34.11 5.26 -22.68
N ILE A 292 32.80 5.02 -22.62
CA ILE A 292 31.87 5.76 -21.79
C ILE A 292 31.35 4.83 -20.69
N LEU A 293 31.54 5.21 -19.44
CA LEU A 293 31.34 4.33 -18.28
C LEU A 293 30.25 4.90 -17.36
N ASP A 294 29.31 4.06 -16.97
CA ASP A 294 28.43 4.33 -15.83
C ASP A 294 29.26 4.27 -14.53
N GLY A 295 29.47 5.44 -13.92
CA GLY A 295 30.36 5.61 -12.78
C GLY A 295 29.91 4.85 -11.53
N PHE A 296 28.60 4.80 -11.23
CA PHE A 296 28.10 4.03 -10.08
C PHE A 296 28.19 2.54 -10.34
N PHE A 297 27.90 2.09 -11.56
CA PHE A 297 28.13 0.70 -11.93
C PHE A 297 29.60 0.31 -11.77
N MET A 298 30.54 1.15 -12.24
CA MET A 298 31.97 0.92 -12.05
C MET A 298 32.34 0.83 -10.56
N LEU A 299 31.79 1.69 -9.69
CA LEU A 299 32.01 1.60 -8.24
C LEU A 299 31.51 0.26 -7.66
N HIS A 300 30.37 -0.25 -8.14
CA HIS A 300 29.83 -1.54 -7.73
C HIS A 300 30.70 -2.74 -8.18
N LEU A 301 31.50 -2.61 -9.25
CA LEU A 301 32.41 -3.66 -9.72
C LEU A 301 33.68 -3.80 -8.87
N MET A 302 33.95 -2.85 -7.97
CA MET A 302 35.14 -2.88 -7.12
C MET A 302 35.04 -3.99 -6.06
N LYS A 303 35.69 -5.13 -6.32
CA LYS A 303 35.69 -6.30 -5.41
C LYS A 303 36.28 -6.01 -4.03
N GLU A 304 37.43 -5.35 -4.01
CA GLU A 304 38.14 -4.97 -2.79
C GLU A 304 38.14 -3.45 -2.64
N VAL A 305 37.19 -2.94 -1.86
CA VAL A 305 37.08 -1.50 -1.60
C VAL A 305 38.16 -1.09 -0.58
N PRO A 306 39.13 -0.22 -0.94
CA PRO A 306 40.22 0.17 -0.04
C PRO A 306 39.74 0.86 1.23
N VAL A 307 40.59 0.90 2.27
CA VAL A 307 40.21 1.38 3.61
C VAL A 307 39.97 2.90 3.66
N THR A 308 40.77 3.68 2.94
CA THR A 308 40.65 5.15 2.90
C THR A 308 40.09 5.63 1.57
N PHE A 309 39.46 6.80 1.57
CA PHE A 309 38.94 7.40 0.33
C PHE A 309 40.05 7.76 -0.66
N ASP A 310 41.24 8.17 -0.21
CA ASP A 310 42.40 8.36 -1.10
C ASP A 310 42.86 7.06 -1.79
N SER A 311 42.87 5.94 -1.06
CA SER A 311 43.21 4.65 -1.66
C SER A 311 42.09 4.18 -2.60
N LEU A 312 40.83 4.45 -2.25
CA LEU A 312 39.66 4.16 -3.06
C LEU A 312 39.71 4.93 -4.40
N SER A 313 40.02 6.22 -4.38
CA SER A 313 40.12 7.03 -5.60
C SER A 313 41.22 6.54 -6.53
N LYS A 314 42.40 6.18 -5.98
CA LYS A 314 43.49 5.58 -6.75
C LYS A 314 43.10 4.24 -7.37
N ASN A 315 42.41 3.38 -6.62
CA ASN A 315 41.94 2.09 -7.14
C ASN A 315 40.86 2.26 -8.22
N PHE A 316 39.92 3.19 -8.00
CA PHE A 316 38.88 3.53 -8.97
C PHE A 316 39.48 4.05 -10.28
N LEU A 317 40.42 5.00 -10.19
CA LEU A 317 41.14 5.53 -11.35
C LEU A 317 41.94 4.43 -12.07
N SER A 318 42.64 3.56 -11.33
CA SER A 318 43.35 2.41 -11.91
C SER A 318 42.42 1.48 -12.69
N MET A 319 41.21 1.24 -12.18
CA MET A 319 40.20 0.41 -12.84
C MET A 319 39.72 1.05 -14.15
N ILE A 320 39.49 2.36 -14.16
CA ILE A 320 39.07 3.11 -15.35
C ILE A 320 40.18 3.17 -16.40
N LEU A 321 41.43 3.40 -15.99
CA LEU A 321 42.57 3.47 -16.93
C LEU A 321 42.95 2.12 -17.56
N ARG A 322 42.29 1.01 -17.18
CA ARG A 322 42.43 -0.28 -17.89
C ARG A 322 41.74 -0.28 -19.24
N PHE A 323 40.76 0.59 -19.46
CA PHE A 323 40.17 0.80 -20.77
C PHE A 323 41.21 1.57 -21.61
N LYS A 324 41.88 0.87 -22.53
CA LYS A 324 42.95 1.40 -23.39
C LYS A 324 42.41 2.29 -24.53
N SER A 325 41.46 3.16 -24.22
CA SER A 325 40.82 4.08 -25.15
C SER A 325 41.51 5.44 -25.15
N ASN A 326 41.44 6.16 -26.26
CA ASN A 326 42.05 7.50 -26.39
C ASN A 326 41.33 8.52 -25.51
N ARG A 327 40.02 8.33 -25.28
CA ARG A 327 39.19 9.11 -24.37
C ARG A 327 38.33 8.18 -23.52
N VAL A 328 38.22 8.49 -22.24
CA VAL A 328 37.37 7.77 -21.29
C VAL A 328 36.47 8.77 -20.56
N ASP A 329 35.16 8.60 -20.72
CA ASP A 329 34.15 9.41 -20.06
C ASP A 329 33.57 8.61 -18.88
N ILE A 330 33.54 9.20 -17.70
CA ILE A 330 32.91 8.61 -16.52
C ILE A 330 31.70 9.46 -16.17
N VAL A 331 30.52 8.86 -16.24
CA VAL A 331 29.26 9.57 -16.09
C VAL A 331 28.58 9.11 -14.81
N PHE A 332 28.23 10.05 -13.94
CA PHE A 332 27.50 9.80 -12.69
C PHE A 332 26.12 10.46 -12.75
N ASP A 333 25.21 9.94 -11.94
CA ASP A 333 23.96 10.64 -11.62
C ASP A 333 24.26 11.96 -10.92
N GLN A 334 23.33 12.88 -11.04
CA GLN A 334 23.23 14.07 -10.22
C GLN A 334 21.88 14.06 -9.50
N TYR A 335 21.82 14.59 -8.29
CA TYR A 335 20.64 14.49 -7.45
C TYR A 335 20.09 15.88 -7.18
N PHE A 336 18.86 16.13 -7.60
CA PHE A 336 18.14 17.35 -7.25
C PHE A 336 16.80 17.02 -6.59
N THR A 337 16.22 18.02 -5.91
CA THR A 337 14.96 17.90 -5.18
C THR A 337 14.11 19.14 -5.47
N PRO A 338 12.83 18.99 -5.86
CA PRO A 338 12.09 17.74 -6.05
C PRO A 338 12.51 16.99 -7.33
N SER A 339 12.32 15.67 -7.37
CA SER A 339 12.63 14.81 -8.52
C SER A 339 11.49 13.87 -8.85
N ILE A 340 11.25 13.61 -10.14
CA ILE A 340 10.25 12.61 -10.56
C ILE A 340 10.63 11.18 -10.11
N LYS A 341 11.86 10.96 -9.64
CA LYS A 341 12.34 9.72 -9.04
C LYS A 341 12.05 9.64 -7.53
N ASP A 342 11.49 10.68 -6.90
CA ASP A 342 11.23 10.72 -5.46
C ASP A 342 10.41 9.53 -4.94
N PHE A 343 9.46 9.05 -5.75
CA PHE A 343 8.69 7.84 -5.42
C PHE A 343 9.61 6.61 -5.30
N GLU A 344 10.47 6.37 -6.28
CA GLU A 344 11.41 5.25 -6.32
C GLU A 344 12.48 5.38 -5.21
N ARG A 345 12.96 6.60 -4.94
CA ARG A 345 13.90 6.90 -3.85
C ARG A 345 13.30 6.61 -2.47
N THR A 346 12.06 7.06 -2.25
CA THR A 346 11.33 6.83 -0.99
C THR A 346 11.10 5.33 -0.76
N ARG A 347 10.79 4.57 -1.82
CA ARG A 347 10.63 3.11 -1.73
C ARG A 347 11.94 2.38 -1.39
N ARG A 348 13.09 2.87 -1.85
CA ARG A 348 14.41 2.29 -1.56
C ARG A 348 14.91 2.61 -0.15
N ASP A 349 14.11 3.32 0.66
CA ASP A 349 14.50 3.88 1.96
C ASP A 349 15.81 4.70 1.85
N GLU A 350 15.96 5.48 0.77
CA GLU A 350 17.15 6.31 0.60
C GLU A 350 17.26 7.34 1.74
N LEU A 351 18.44 7.39 2.36
CA LEU A 351 18.73 8.28 3.48
C LEU A 351 19.36 9.59 2.97
N THR A 352 19.16 10.66 3.72
CA THR A 352 19.73 12.00 3.44
C THR A 352 20.52 12.54 4.64
N ARG A 353 21.33 11.68 5.27
CA ARG A 353 22.20 12.13 6.37
C ARG A 353 23.42 12.88 5.80
N PRO A 354 23.86 13.99 6.40
CA PRO A 354 25.05 14.70 5.91
C PRO A 354 26.28 13.80 5.92
N VAL A 355 27.08 13.91 4.86
CA VAL A 355 28.34 13.16 4.72
C VAL A 355 29.44 14.14 4.35
N THR A 356 30.56 14.07 5.06
CA THR A 356 31.80 14.71 4.66
C THR A 356 32.83 13.62 4.42
N ILE A 357 33.59 13.74 3.33
CA ILE A 357 34.65 12.81 2.95
C ILE A 357 35.97 13.57 2.90
N GLY A 358 36.97 13.09 3.65
CA GLY A 358 38.36 13.53 3.55
C GLY A 358 39.29 12.41 3.04
N PRO A 359 40.49 12.74 2.56
CA PRO A 359 41.42 11.77 1.96
C PRO A 359 41.85 10.66 2.94
N ASN A 360 42.10 11.02 4.20
CA ASN A 360 42.50 10.08 5.26
C ASN A 360 41.31 9.44 5.99
N GLN A 361 40.08 9.78 5.61
CA GLN A 361 38.91 9.26 6.27
C GLN A 361 38.72 7.78 5.91
N ILE A 362 38.45 6.97 6.92
CA ILE A 362 38.14 5.55 6.76
C ILE A 362 36.74 5.45 6.19
N ARG A 363 36.59 4.64 5.14
CA ARG A 363 35.28 4.38 4.53
C ARG A 363 34.35 3.67 5.52
N PRO A 364 33.03 3.76 5.32
CA PRO A 364 32.08 2.88 6.02
C PRO A 364 32.45 1.40 5.85
N HIS A 365 32.24 0.61 6.90
CA HIS A 365 32.49 -0.83 6.89
C HIS A 365 31.74 -1.52 5.73
N ASN A 366 30.46 -1.16 5.55
CA ASN A 366 29.64 -1.61 4.42
C ASN A 366 29.45 -0.48 3.41
N PHE A 367 30.46 -0.26 2.56
CA PHE A 367 30.48 0.81 1.55
C PHE A 367 29.28 0.75 0.59
N ILE A 368 28.93 -0.46 0.13
CA ILE A 368 27.82 -0.67 -0.81
C ILE A 368 26.47 -0.35 -0.17
N ALA A 369 26.27 -0.67 1.11
CA ALA A 369 25.06 -0.26 1.82
C ALA A 369 24.98 1.26 2.00
N GLU A 370 26.13 1.93 2.17
CA GLU A 370 26.16 3.40 2.29
C GLU A 370 25.82 4.10 0.97
N LEU A 371 26.02 3.47 -0.19
CA LEU A 371 25.54 3.98 -1.48
C LEU A 371 24.01 4.10 -1.55
N LYS A 372 23.23 3.68 -0.54
CA LYS A 372 21.79 4.01 -0.44
C LYS A 372 21.52 5.43 0.07
N ASN A 373 22.51 6.10 0.63
CA ASN A 373 22.40 7.47 1.12
C ASN A 373 22.77 8.44 0.00
N ILE A 374 21.85 9.33 -0.39
CA ILE A 374 22.04 10.26 -1.52
C ILE A 374 23.27 11.16 -1.29
N ASN A 375 23.41 11.72 -0.09
CA ASN A 375 24.55 12.57 0.23
C ASN A 375 25.87 11.77 0.22
N PHE A 376 25.81 10.47 0.51
CA PHE A 376 26.97 9.58 0.34
C PHE A 376 27.20 9.17 -1.11
N LYS A 377 26.20 9.20 -1.99
CA LYS A 377 26.45 9.00 -3.43
C LYS A 377 27.18 10.20 -4.02
N GLU A 378 26.78 11.40 -3.62
CA GLU A 378 27.40 12.65 -4.07
C GLU A 378 28.79 12.86 -3.50
N ALA A 379 29.01 12.62 -2.20
CA ALA A 379 30.29 12.97 -1.56
C ALA A 379 31.54 12.29 -2.19
N PRO A 380 31.55 10.98 -2.54
CA PRO A 380 32.64 10.34 -3.26
C PRO A 380 32.80 10.91 -4.67
N VAL A 381 31.70 11.23 -5.36
CA VAL A 381 31.77 11.91 -6.67
C VAL A 381 32.43 13.27 -6.50
N HIS A 382 32.05 14.06 -5.48
CA HIS A 382 32.69 15.35 -5.14
C HIS A 382 34.18 15.20 -4.77
N PHE A 383 34.53 14.11 -4.11
CA PHE A 383 35.91 13.81 -3.73
C PHE A 383 36.75 13.41 -4.96
N LEU A 384 36.15 12.70 -5.92
CA LEU A 384 36.79 12.28 -7.17
C LEU A 384 36.83 13.41 -8.21
N LEU A 385 35.78 14.22 -8.28
CA LEU A 385 35.46 15.18 -9.34
C LEU A 385 34.70 16.38 -8.73
N THR A 386 34.72 17.55 -9.35
CA THR A 386 33.85 18.66 -8.90
C THR A 386 32.44 18.46 -9.46
N ILE A 387 31.40 18.45 -8.61
CA ILE A 387 30.00 18.18 -9.01
C ILE A 387 29.43 19.32 -9.86
N GLY A 388 28.57 18.98 -10.83
CA GLY A 388 27.76 19.92 -11.62
C GLY A 388 28.43 20.41 -12.91
N LEU A 389 29.72 20.17 -13.09
CA LEU A 389 30.48 20.60 -14.26
C LEU A 389 31.26 19.43 -14.87
N CYS A 390 31.33 19.36 -16.19
CA CYS A 390 32.12 18.35 -16.89
C CYS A 390 33.57 18.83 -17.03
N TYR A 391 34.54 18.01 -16.65
CA TYR A 391 35.97 18.33 -16.72
C TYR A 391 36.73 17.29 -17.51
N SER A 392 37.63 17.76 -18.39
CA SER A 392 38.65 16.93 -19.03
C SER A 392 39.95 16.98 -18.22
N TYR A 393 40.62 15.84 -18.12
CA TYR A 393 41.92 15.70 -17.50
C TYR A 393 42.91 15.14 -18.52
N ARG A 394 44.03 15.84 -18.76
CA ARG A 394 45.08 15.41 -19.69
C ARG A 394 46.45 15.52 -19.04
N VAL A 395 47.36 14.63 -19.42
CA VAL A 395 48.75 14.69 -18.96
C VAL A 395 49.58 15.39 -20.04
N GLU A 396 50.11 16.57 -19.72
CA GLU A 396 51.02 17.31 -20.58
C GLU A 396 52.29 17.66 -19.79
N SER A 397 53.46 17.32 -20.33
CA SER A 397 54.76 17.60 -19.68
C SER A 397 54.84 17.13 -18.22
N ASN A 398 54.35 15.91 -17.92
CA ASN A 398 54.25 15.33 -16.58
C ASN A 398 53.37 16.10 -15.57
N LYS A 399 52.48 16.99 -16.04
CA LYS A 399 51.47 17.66 -15.23
C LYS A 399 50.07 17.27 -15.68
N VAL A 400 49.15 17.16 -14.73
CA VAL A 400 47.72 16.97 -15.03
C VAL A 400 47.09 18.33 -15.24
N ILE A 401 46.58 18.57 -16.45
CA ILE A 401 45.80 19.75 -16.81
C ILE A 401 44.32 19.39 -16.64
N LYS A 402 43.59 20.23 -15.89
CA LYS A 402 42.14 20.15 -15.72
C LYS A 402 41.51 21.28 -16.54
N THR A 403 40.63 20.93 -17.48
CA THR A 403 39.92 21.88 -18.35
C THR A 403 38.42 21.69 -18.19
N LEU A 404 37.66 22.78 -18.14
CA LEU A 404 36.19 22.74 -18.12
C LEU A 404 35.67 22.45 -19.54
N GLU A 405 34.84 21.42 -19.70
CA GLU A 405 34.19 21.04 -20.95
C GLU A 405 32.69 21.37 -20.88
N ASP A 406 32.35 22.65 -21.09
CA ASP A 406 30.96 23.13 -20.99
C ASP A 406 30.03 22.49 -22.04
N SER A 407 30.59 22.09 -23.19
CA SER A 407 29.87 21.38 -24.27
C SER A 407 29.35 20.00 -23.86
N LEU A 408 29.94 19.39 -22.83
CA LEU A 408 29.50 18.10 -22.28
C LEU A 408 28.70 18.26 -20.98
N SER A 409 28.49 19.49 -20.52
CA SER A 409 27.73 19.77 -19.30
C SER A 409 26.23 19.80 -19.59
N CYS A 410 25.47 18.93 -18.90
CA CYS A 410 24.04 18.69 -19.10
C CYS A 410 23.29 18.67 -17.76
N GLU A 411 23.04 19.86 -17.21
CA GLU A 411 22.50 20.05 -15.84
C GLU A 411 21.05 19.59 -15.65
N GLU A 412 20.25 19.43 -16.71
CA GLU A 412 18.88 18.91 -16.58
C GLU A 412 18.80 17.38 -16.60
N HIS A 413 19.91 16.70 -16.90
CA HIS A 413 19.96 15.25 -16.99
C HIS A 413 20.25 14.61 -15.64
N GLU A 414 19.21 14.20 -14.91
CA GLU A 414 19.37 13.64 -13.56
C GLU A 414 20.21 12.35 -13.52
N GLU A 415 19.89 11.38 -14.38
CA GLU A 415 20.51 10.05 -14.35
C GLU A 415 21.69 9.94 -15.31
N ALA A 416 22.67 9.10 -14.96
CA ALA A 416 23.75 8.72 -15.87
C ALA A 416 23.21 8.19 -17.21
N ASP A 417 22.06 7.51 -17.21
CA ASP A 417 21.48 6.89 -18.39
C ASP A 417 21.33 7.85 -19.57
N SER A 418 20.68 9.01 -19.34
CA SER A 418 20.44 10.01 -20.38
C SER A 418 21.68 10.87 -20.65
N ARG A 419 22.54 11.08 -19.64
CA ARG A 419 23.82 11.80 -19.78
C ARG A 419 24.78 11.06 -20.68
N ILE A 420 24.86 9.74 -20.58
CA ILE A 420 25.66 8.89 -21.48
C ILE A 420 25.23 9.11 -22.93
N ILE A 421 23.92 9.18 -23.20
CA ILE A 421 23.41 9.42 -24.56
C ILE A 421 23.77 10.82 -25.04
N TYR A 422 23.61 11.84 -24.19
CA TYR A 422 24.05 13.20 -24.50
C TYR A 422 25.52 13.24 -24.92
N HIS A 423 26.41 12.60 -24.15
CA HIS A 423 27.85 12.52 -24.45
C HIS A 423 28.12 11.84 -25.81
N ILE A 424 27.41 10.75 -26.13
CA ILE A 424 27.54 10.06 -27.42
C ILE A 424 27.14 10.99 -28.57
N CYS A 425 26.04 11.72 -28.44
CA CYS A 425 25.56 12.66 -29.45
C CYS A 425 26.50 13.86 -29.67
N GLN A 426 27.35 14.20 -28.70
CA GLN A 426 28.38 15.25 -28.85
C GLN A 426 29.67 14.76 -29.54
N ILE A 427 29.75 13.50 -29.96
CA ILE A 427 30.89 12.99 -30.72
C ILE A 427 30.75 13.42 -32.18
N ASN A 428 31.73 14.19 -32.66
CA ASN A 428 31.71 14.82 -33.98
C ASN A 428 32.72 14.20 -34.97
N VAL A 429 33.30 13.06 -34.61
CA VAL A 429 34.28 12.32 -35.41
C VAL A 429 33.87 10.85 -35.45
N ASP A 430 34.12 10.19 -36.57
CA ASP A 430 33.88 8.76 -36.69
C ASP A 430 34.73 8.01 -35.65
N ALA A 431 34.10 7.10 -34.91
CA ALA A 431 34.74 6.45 -33.77
C ALA A 431 34.08 5.11 -33.41
N GLU A 432 34.91 4.20 -32.90
CA GLU A 432 34.47 3.00 -32.20
C GLU A 432 34.26 3.31 -30.71
N VAL A 433 33.01 3.25 -30.24
CA VAL A 433 32.62 3.63 -28.89
C VAL A 433 32.14 2.42 -28.10
N MET A 434 32.70 2.21 -26.91
CA MET A 434 32.24 1.22 -25.95
C MET A 434 31.53 1.88 -24.77
N ILE A 435 30.36 1.37 -24.43
CA ILE A 435 29.52 1.81 -23.30
C ILE A 435 29.54 0.72 -22.24
N ARG A 436 30.05 1.00 -21.05
CA ARG A 436 30.06 0.05 -19.93
C ARG A 436 28.94 0.38 -18.95
N CYS A 437 27.91 -0.47 -18.92
CA CYS A 437 26.76 -0.27 -18.03
C CYS A 437 26.10 -1.60 -17.62
N SER A 438 25.14 -1.50 -16.69
CA SER A 438 24.22 -2.60 -16.36
C SER A 438 22.75 -2.29 -16.59
N ASP A 439 22.38 -1.00 -16.72
CA ASP A 439 20.97 -0.62 -16.85
C ASP A 439 20.45 -0.85 -18.28
N THR A 440 19.24 -1.38 -18.37
CA THR A 440 18.51 -1.57 -19.63
C THR A 440 18.10 -0.23 -20.22
N ASP A 441 17.88 0.79 -19.38
CA ASP A 441 17.37 2.09 -19.79
C ASP A 441 18.36 2.77 -20.78
N ILE A 442 19.67 2.63 -20.57
CA ILE A 442 20.71 3.15 -21.49
C ILE A 442 20.53 2.62 -22.92
N LEU A 443 20.39 1.30 -23.11
CA LEU A 443 20.23 0.71 -24.45
C LEU A 443 18.92 1.18 -25.11
N ILE A 444 17.85 1.30 -24.34
CA ILE A 444 16.55 1.76 -24.83
C ILE A 444 16.60 3.21 -25.29
N ILE A 445 17.22 4.09 -24.50
CA ILE A 445 17.38 5.50 -24.85
C ILE A 445 18.34 5.62 -26.04
N LEU A 446 19.44 4.87 -26.06
CA LEU A 446 20.40 4.84 -27.18
C LEU A 446 19.72 4.50 -28.52
N LEU A 447 18.97 3.40 -28.55
CA LEU A 447 18.27 2.96 -29.77
C LEU A 447 17.25 3.99 -30.26
N GLY A 448 16.58 4.69 -29.35
CA GLY A 448 15.66 5.77 -29.69
C GLY A 448 16.33 7.02 -30.27
N ASN A 449 17.63 7.20 -30.05
CA ASN A 449 18.40 8.39 -30.44
C ASN A 449 19.40 8.15 -31.58
N MET A 450 19.39 6.97 -32.23
CA MET A 450 20.38 6.59 -33.25
C MET A 450 20.47 7.57 -34.44
N ASP A 451 19.37 8.25 -34.76
CA ASP A 451 19.29 9.20 -35.88
C ASP A 451 19.85 10.60 -35.54
N HIS A 452 20.31 10.82 -34.30
CA HIS A 452 20.78 12.12 -33.80
C HIS A 452 22.31 12.21 -33.67
N PHE A 453 23.06 11.24 -34.18
CA PHE A 453 24.53 11.28 -34.12
C PHE A 453 25.10 12.18 -35.22
N ASN A 454 26.09 13.00 -34.87
CA ASN A 454 26.76 13.92 -35.79
C ASN A 454 27.83 13.25 -36.67
N ALA A 455 28.20 12.00 -36.36
CA ALA A 455 29.25 11.25 -37.01
C ALA A 455 28.86 9.77 -37.19
N SER A 456 29.64 9.03 -37.98
CA SER A 456 29.45 7.59 -38.16
C SER A 456 30.05 6.85 -36.97
N LEU A 457 29.21 6.52 -35.98
CA LEU A 457 29.61 5.83 -34.77
C LEU A 457 29.31 4.33 -34.83
N THR A 458 30.32 3.52 -34.48
CA THR A 458 30.11 2.10 -34.18
C THR A 458 30.02 1.93 -32.67
N LEU A 459 28.86 1.48 -32.19
CA LEU A 459 28.47 1.51 -30.79
C LEU A 459 28.37 0.10 -30.22
N TRP A 460 29.11 -0.13 -29.14
CA TRP A 460 29.15 -1.40 -28.43
C TRP A 460 28.75 -1.23 -26.98
N VAL A 461 27.81 -2.05 -26.51
CA VAL A 461 27.39 -2.04 -25.10
C VAL A 461 28.01 -3.26 -24.41
N ASN A 462 28.88 -2.99 -23.43
CA ASN A 462 29.52 -4.02 -22.60
C ASN A 462 28.66 -4.30 -21.36
N LEU A 463 28.09 -5.51 -21.30
CA LEU A 463 27.04 -5.91 -20.39
C LEU A 463 27.44 -7.15 -19.58
N GLY A 464 26.86 -7.31 -18.39
CA GLY A 464 27.17 -8.44 -17.51
C GLY A 464 28.55 -8.33 -16.85
N VAL A 465 28.89 -9.31 -16.01
CA VAL A 465 30.12 -9.32 -15.20
C VAL A 465 30.74 -10.71 -15.16
N GLY A 466 32.07 -10.76 -15.07
CA GLY A 466 32.80 -12.03 -14.97
C GLY A 466 32.54 -12.93 -16.18
N ASN A 467 32.13 -14.18 -15.96
CA ASN A 467 31.89 -15.14 -17.04
C ASN A 467 30.67 -14.81 -17.92
N HIS A 468 29.83 -13.86 -17.50
CA HIS A 468 28.66 -13.40 -18.26
C HIS A 468 28.88 -12.02 -18.91
N GLU A 469 30.11 -11.48 -18.81
CA GLU A 469 30.50 -10.25 -19.49
C GLU A 469 30.54 -10.47 -21.00
N ARG A 470 29.91 -9.57 -21.75
CA ARG A 470 29.80 -9.67 -23.21
C ARG A 470 29.58 -8.30 -23.84
N LEU A 471 30.02 -8.16 -25.08
CA LEU A 471 29.84 -6.95 -25.89
C LEU A 471 28.74 -7.19 -26.93
N ILE A 472 27.83 -6.23 -27.05
CA ILE A 472 26.72 -6.28 -28.00
C ILE A 472 26.74 -5.03 -28.89
N SER A 473 26.64 -5.22 -30.20
CA SER A 473 26.55 -4.13 -31.18
C SER A 473 25.17 -3.48 -31.14
N ALA A 474 25.10 -2.22 -30.72
CA ALA A 474 23.86 -1.44 -30.71
C ALA A 474 23.41 -1.11 -32.14
N ASN A 475 24.35 -0.88 -33.07
CA ASN A 475 24.06 -0.69 -34.49
C ASN A 475 23.33 -1.91 -35.08
N LYS A 476 23.80 -3.13 -34.76
CA LYS A 476 23.16 -4.35 -35.25
C LYS A 476 21.76 -4.54 -34.70
N ILE A 477 21.55 -4.20 -33.41
CA ILE A 477 20.21 -4.22 -32.81
C ILE A 477 19.30 -3.24 -33.56
N HIS A 478 19.75 -2.01 -33.81
CA HIS A 478 18.98 -1.01 -34.53
C HIS A 478 18.62 -1.45 -35.95
N GLU A 479 19.56 -2.08 -36.67
CA GLU A 479 19.32 -2.67 -38.00
C GLU A 479 18.23 -3.74 -37.96
N ILE A 480 18.27 -4.65 -36.98
CA ILE A 480 17.30 -5.75 -36.85
C ILE A 480 15.90 -5.23 -36.46
N LEU A 481 15.82 -4.27 -35.55
CA LEU A 481 14.55 -3.71 -35.09
C LEU A 481 13.95 -2.73 -36.11
N GLY A 482 14.80 -2.05 -36.88
CA GLY A 482 14.42 -0.94 -37.76
C GLY A 482 14.19 0.37 -37.00
N SER A 483 14.22 1.47 -37.76
CA SER A 483 14.11 2.84 -37.20
C SER A 483 12.78 3.06 -36.46
N SER A 484 11.65 2.61 -37.03
CA SER A 484 10.32 2.82 -36.43
C SER A 484 10.17 2.18 -35.06
N VAL A 485 10.56 0.91 -34.90
CA VAL A 485 10.50 0.20 -33.61
C VAL A 485 11.50 0.83 -32.62
N SER A 486 12.71 1.13 -33.08
CA SER A 486 13.75 1.74 -32.24
C SER A 486 13.30 3.07 -31.65
N LYS A 487 12.67 3.94 -32.44
CA LYS A 487 12.08 5.21 -31.98
C LYS A 487 10.88 5.03 -31.05
N ALA A 488 10.15 3.93 -31.17
CA ALA A 488 9.03 3.61 -30.30
C ALA A 488 9.46 3.03 -28.93
N LEU A 489 10.70 2.54 -28.80
CA LEU A 489 11.20 1.88 -27.58
C LEU A 489 11.15 2.75 -26.32
N PRO A 490 11.55 4.04 -26.31
CA PRO A 490 11.46 4.89 -25.12
C PRO A 490 10.02 4.99 -24.58
N CYS A 491 9.05 5.25 -25.47
CA CYS A 491 7.63 5.29 -25.11
C CYS A 491 7.13 3.94 -24.62
N PHE A 492 7.44 2.87 -25.36
CA PHE A 492 7.06 1.51 -24.96
C PHE A 492 7.59 1.13 -23.57
N HIS A 493 8.85 1.47 -23.30
CA HIS A 493 9.48 1.14 -22.04
C HIS A 493 8.84 1.91 -20.88
N ALA A 494 8.57 3.21 -21.05
CA ALA A 494 7.84 4.01 -20.08
C ALA A 494 6.36 3.56 -19.93
N LEU A 495 5.68 3.20 -21.01
CA LEU A 495 4.27 2.77 -20.99
C LEU A 495 4.07 1.48 -20.21
N THR A 496 4.98 0.52 -20.39
CA THR A 496 4.92 -0.81 -19.76
C THR A 496 5.60 -0.87 -18.39
N GLY A 497 6.03 0.29 -17.87
CA GLY A 497 6.60 0.47 -16.54
C GLY A 497 8.13 0.54 -16.54
N CYS A 498 8.66 1.56 -15.85
CA CYS A 498 10.08 1.79 -15.63
C CYS A 498 10.32 2.32 -14.21
N ASP A 499 11.40 3.08 -13.99
CA ASP A 499 11.65 3.72 -12.68
C ASP A 499 10.72 4.90 -12.41
N TYR A 500 10.21 5.55 -13.46
CA TYR A 500 9.37 6.75 -13.39
C TYR A 500 7.86 6.46 -13.49
N THR A 501 7.49 5.29 -14.03
CA THR A 501 6.10 4.93 -14.31
C THR A 501 5.77 3.50 -13.84
N PRO A 502 4.53 3.25 -13.40
CA PRO A 502 4.12 1.91 -12.97
C PRO A 502 4.05 0.93 -14.14
N ALA A 503 4.35 -0.35 -13.86
CA ALA A 503 4.02 -1.45 -14.77
C ALA A 503 2.54 -1.83 -14.66
N PHE A 504 2.03 -2.54 -15.67
CA PHE A 504 0.69 -3.11 -15.60
C PHE A 504 0.67 -4.40 -14.77
N PHE A 505 -0.31 -4.54 -13.88
CA PHE A 505 -0.43 -5.68 -12.96
C PHE A 505 -0.47 -7.01 -13.71
N ARG A 506 0.49 -7.89 -13.40
CA ARG A 506 0.67 -9.20 -14.04
C ARG A 506 0.86 -9.15 -15.57
N LYS A 507 1.40 -8.05 -16.09
CA LYS A 507 1.77 -7.94 -17.51
C LYS A 507 3.27 -7.65 -17.63
N GLY A 508 4.03 -8.66 -18.08
CA GLY A 508 5.45 -8.50 -18.40
C GLY A 508 5.65 -7.76 -19.74
N LYS A 509 6.92 -7.45 -20.09
CA LYS A 509 7.25 -6.71 -21.34
C LYS A 509 7.24 -7.56 -22.61
N LEU A 510 7.33 -8.89 -22.51
CA LEU A 510 7.46 -9.81 -23.66
C LEU A 510 6.27 -9.73 -24.65
N ARG A 511 5.05 -9.98 -24.18
CA ARG A 511 3.84 -9.96 -25.03
C ARG A 511 3.55 -8.54 -25.56
N PRO A 512 3.57 -7.48 -24.74
CA PRO A 512 3.43 -6.11 -25.23
C PRO A 512 4.44 -5.74 -26.32
N PHE A 513 5.70 -6.15 -26.20
CA PHE A 513 6.72 -5.86 -27.21
C PHE A 513 6.42 -6.52 -28.55
N LYS A 514 5.98 -7.81 -28.54
CA LYS A 514 5.55 -8.49 -29.77
C LYS A 514 4.36 -7.77 -30.45
N ILE A 515 3.43 -7.25 -29.65
CA ILE A 515 2.29 -6.47 -30.17
C ILE A 515 2.77 -5.16 -30.81
N LEU A 516 3.72 -4.45 -30.19
CA LEU A 516 4.31 -3.23 -30.74
C LEU A 516 5.04 -3.50 -32.07
N GLU A 517 5.86 -4.55 -32.11
CA GLU A 517 6.66 -4.92 -33.28
C GLU A 517 5.79 -5.22 -34.51
N GLN A 518 4.60 -5.77 -34.31
CA GLN A 518 3.67 -6.14 -35.37
C GLN A 518 2.71 -5.02 -35.80
N SER A 519 2.80 -3.82 -35.19
CA SER A 519 1.84 -2.74 -35.42
C SER A 519 2.51 -1.40 -35.66
N GLU A 520 2.57 -0.98 -36.92
CA GLU A 520 3.00 0.37 -37.31
C GLU A 520 2.15 1.46 -36.63
N GLN A 521 0.85 1.23 -36.49
CA GLN A 521 -0.05 2.13 -35.79
C GLN A 521 0.44 2.43 -34.35
N TYR A 522 0.85 1.41 -33.60
CA TYR A 522 1.35 1.59 -32.23
C TYR A 522 2.75 2.19 -32.19
N GLN A 523 3.60 1.88 -33.17
CA GLN A 523 4.93 2.48 -33.30
C GLN A 523 4.82 3.99 -33.57
N THR A 524 3.96 4.40 -34.51
CA THR A 524 3.70 5.81 -34.82
C THR A 524 3.10 6.53 -33.63
N ALA A 525 2.13 5.93 -32.93
CA ALA A 525 1.58 6.54 -31.70
C ALA A 525 2.64 6.72 -30.60
N CYS A 526 3.54 5.74 -30.44
CA CYS A 526 4.65 5.86 -29.49
C CYS A 526 5.60 7.02 -29.84
N GLN A 527 5.83 7.28 -31.13
CA GLN A 527 6.64 8.40 -31.60
C GLN A 527 5.90 9.74 -31.42
N ASN A 528 4.62 9.80 -31.77
CA ASN A 528 3.82 11.03 -31.73
C ASN A 528 3.48 11.49 -30.31
N ILE A 529 3.65 10.67 -29.29
CA ILE A 529 3.28 11.02 -27.90
C ILE A 529 3.97 12.29 -27.39
N ILE A 530 5.13 12.65 -27.95
CA ILE A 530 5.93 13.82 -27.56
C ILE A 530 5.49 15.12 -28.25
N THR A 531 4.53 15.05 -29.18
CA THR A 531 4.03 16.20 -29.94
C THR A 531 3.51 17.32 -29.02
N ASP A 532 3.61 18.55 -29.50
CA ASP A 532 3.02 19.74 -28.86
C ASP A 532 1.68 20.14 -29.52
N ASP A 533 1.28 19.46 -30.61
CA ASP A 533 -0.05 19.55 -31.21
C ASP A 533 -1.08 18.80 -30.35
N GLU A 534 -2.02 19.54 -29.74
CA GLU A 534 -3.04 18.96 -28.84
C GLU A 534 -4.00 18.00 -29.54
N GLU A 535 -4.36 18.26 -30.81
CA GLU A 535 -5.28 17.40 -31.57
C GLU A 535 -4.62 16.05 -31.88
N LEU A 536 -3.38 16.10 -32.39
CA LEU A 536 -2.59 14.90 -32.65
C LEU A 536 -2.28 14.12 -31.35
N LEU A 537 -2.08 14.83 -30.24
CA LEU A 537 -1.84 14.21 -28.94
C LEU A 537 -3.06 13.43 -28.45
N ASP A 538 -4.27 13.99 -28.56
CA ASP A 538 -5.49 13.31 -28.18
C ASP A 538 -5.77 12.07 -29.05
N GLU A 539 -5.48 12.12 -30.37
CA GLU A 539 -5.53 10.94 -31.24
C GLU A 539 -4.50 9.88 -30.87
N THR A 540 -3.29 10.32 -30.52
CA THR A 540 -2.22 9.45 -30.03
C THR A 540 -2.63 8.76 -28.74
N PHE A 541 -3.25 9.48 -27.81
CA PHE A 541 -3.76 8.94 -26.55
C PHE A 541 -4.85 7.88 -26.78
N LYS A 542 -5.76 8.09 -27.73
CA LYS A 542 -6.76 7.06 -28.12
C LYS A 542 -6.09 5.80 -28.68
N THR A 543 -5.06 5.97 -29.51
CA THR A 543 -4.32 4.85 -30.11
C THR A 543 -3.53 4.06 -29.08
N LEU A 544 -2.89 4.74 -28.12
CA LEU A 544 -2.22 4.07 -26.99
C LEU A 544 -3.23 3.39 -26.04
N GLU A 545 -4.47 3.86 -25.99
CA GLU A 545 -5.52 3.25 -25.16
C GLU A 545 -5.90 1.89 -25.72
N LYS A 546 -6.08 1.84 -27.05
CA LYS A 546 -6.24 0.60 -27.81
C LYS A 546 -5.05 -0.34 -27.62
N PHE A 547 -3.82 0.19 -27.62
CA PHE A 547 -2.63 -0.64 -27.37
C PHE A 547 -2.70 -1.32 -26.00
N ILE A 548 -3.08 -0.58 -24.95
CA ILE A 548 -3.26 -1.16 -23.60
C ILE A 548 -4.39 -2.19 -23.60
N CYS A 549 -5.52 -1.93 -24.27
CA CYS A 549 -6.60 -2.90 -24.41
C CYS A 549 -6.08 -4.23 -25.01
N HIS A 550 -5.23 -4.16 -26.03
CA HIS A 550 -4.58 -5.32 -26.63
C HIS A 550 -3.61 -6.03 -25.65
N ILE A 551 -2.87 -5.30 -24.82
CA ILE A 551 -2.04 -5.88 -23.74
C ILE A 551 -2.88 -6.71 -22.75
N TYR A 552 -4.10 -6.26 -22.46
CA TYR A 552 -5.05 -6.99 -21.62
C TYR A 552 -5.80 -8.12 -22.35
N GLY A 553 -5.61 -8.26 -23.67
CA GLY A 553 -6.19 -9.32 -24.49
C GLY A 553 -7.43 -8.93 -25.28
N ALA A 554 -7.92 -7.71 -25.14
CA ALA A 554 -9.06 -7.20 -25.89
C ALA A 554 -8.58 -6.47 -27.16
N ARG A 555 -8.42 -7.22 -28.26
CA ARG A 555 -7.82 -6.73 -29.51
C ARG A 555 -8.65 -5.65 -30.21
N ASP A 556 -9.97 -5.77 -30.13
CA ASP A 556 -10.92 -4.92 -30.86
C ASP A 556 -11.47 -3.77 -30.00
N SER A 557 -11.04 -3.67 -28.74
CA SER A 557 -11.47 -2.60 -27.84
C SER A 557 -10.55 -1.40 -27.92
N TRP A 558 -11.16 -0.21 -27.88
CA TRP A 558 -10.48 1.08 -27.85
C TRP A 558 -10.65 1.78 -26.50
N ASN A 559 -11.32 1.13 -25.54
CA ASN A 559 -11.73 1.76 -24.30
C ASN A 559 -11.41 0.86 -23.11
N VAL A 560 -10.58 1.35 -22.19
CA VAL A 560 -10.16 0.57 -21.02
C VAL A 560 -11.31 0.27 -20.05
N ASN A 561 -12.34 1.12 -19.98
CA ASN A 561 -13.51 0.86 -19.14
C ASN A 561 -14.33 -0.31 -19.71
N GLU A 562 -14.44 -0.42 -21.03
CA GLU A 562 -15.11 -1.57 -21.67
C GLU A 562 -14.33 -2.86 -21.41
N VAL A 563 -13.00 -2.84 -21.56
CA VAL A 563 -12.15 -3.99 -21.23
C VAL A 563 -12.30 -4.36 -19.75
N ARG A 564 -12.34 -3.38 -18.85
CA ARG A 564 -12.57 -3.62 -17.42
C ARG A 564 -13.94 -4.29 -17.18
N PHE A 565 -14.99 -3.83 -17.84
CA PHE A 565 -16.32 -4.44 -17.75
C PHE A 565 -16.30 -5.88 -18.27
N GLN A 566 -15.68 -6.14 -19.42
CA GLN A 566 -15.53 -7.49 -19.98
C GLN A 566 -14.72 -8.42 -19.05
N MET A 567 -13.61 -7.94 -18.52
CA MET A 567 -12.81 -8.69 -17.54
C MET A 567 -13.62 -9.01 -16.27
N PHE A 568 -14.39 -8.04 -15.78
CA PHE A 568 -15.29 -8.25 -14.65
C PHE A 568 -16.36 -9.30 -15.00
N ALA A 569 -17.06 -9.14 -16.12
CA ALA A 569 -18.10 -10.05 -16.57
C ALA A 569 -17.57 -11.48 -16.74
N ASN A 570 -16.40 -11.66 -17.35
CA ASN A 570 -15.78 -12.97 -17.52
C ASN A 570 -15.32 -13.60 -16.20
N THR A 571 -14.81 -12.79 -15.28
CA THR A 571 -14.36 -13.26 -13.96
C THR A 571 -15.53 -13.71 -13.08
N TYR A 572 -16.66 -13.00 -13.15
CA TYR A 572 -17.83 -13.22 -12.30
C TYR A 572 -19.00 -13.90 -13.02
N ARG A 573 -18.82 -14.36 -14.26
CA ARG A 573 -19.80 -15.20 -14.97
C ARG A 573 -19.99 -16.49 -14.18
N SER A 574 -21.24 -16.91 -13.99
CA SER A 574 -21.61 -18.11 -13.22
C SER A 574 -21.04 -19.39 -13.85
N LYS A 575 -19.79 -19.75 -13.50
CA LYS A 575 -19.35 -21.15 -13.45
C LYS A 575 -19.59 -21.64 -12.01
N LYS A 576 -20.01 -22.91 -11.86
CA LYS A 576 -20.49 -23.55 -10.61
C LYS A 576 -19.55 -23.48 -9.38
N SER A 577 -18.40 -22.80 -9.42
CA SER A 577 -17.41 -22.78 -8.34
C SER A 577 -17.41 -21.46 -7.56
N GLU A 578 -17.48 -21.55 -6.22
CA GLU A 578 -17.33 -20.42 -5.28
C GLU A 578 -15.96 -19.70 -5.36
N ASP A 579 -14.96 -20.26 -6.05
CA ASP A 579 -13.59 -19.71 -6.14
C ASP A 579 -13.49 -18.38 -6.91
N ASN A 580 -14.45 -18.02 -7.74
CA ASN A 580 -14.43 -16.75 -8.49
C ASN A 580 -14.51 -15.51 -7.58
N LEU A 581 -15.07 -15.64 -6.36
CA LEU A 581 -15.17 -14.53 -5.39
C LEU A 581 -13.84 -14.20 -4.68
N LYS A 582 -12.77 -14.97 -4.91
CA LYS A 582 -11.42 -14.70 -4.39
C LYS A 582 -10.54 -13.91 -5.38
N LYS A 583 -10.97 -13.74 -6.64
CA LYS A 583 -10.18 -13.08 -7.69
C LYS A 583 -10.19 -11.55 -7.50
N LYS A 584 -9.01 -10.93 -7.42
CA LYS A 584 -8.88 -9.48 -7.29
C LYS A 584 -9.41 -8.79 -8.55
N ILE A 585 -10.20 -7.73 -8.35
CA ILE A 585 -10.65 -6.89 -9.47
C ILE A 585 -9.51 -5.96 -9.87
N VAL A 586 -9.09 -6.09 -11.12
CA VAL A 586 -8.15 -5.18 -11.75
C VAL A 586 -8.89 -3.88 -12.07
N THR A 587 -8.49 -2.77 -11.46
CA THR A 587 -9.09 -1.45 -11.71
C THR A 587 -8.22 -0.71 -12.74
N LEU A 588 -8.50 -0.92 -14.02
CA LEU A 588 -7.99 -0.08 -15.10
C LEU A 588 -9.13 0.86 -15.53
N THR A 589 -9.07 2.13 -15.15
CA THR A 589 -10.10 3.12 -15.50
C THR A 589 -9.54 4.21 -16.38
N HIS A 590 -10.40 4.79 -17.21
CA HIS A 590 -10.03 5.86 -18.12
C HIS A 590 -9.37 7.07 -17.41
N PRO A 591 -9.88 7.57 -16.25
CA PRO A 591 -9.22 8.65 -15.52
C PRO A 591 -7.81 8.29 -15.03
N ALA A 592 -7.59 7.03 -14.61
CA ALA A 592 -6.29 6.61 -14.14
C ALA A 592 -5.28 6.39 -15.26
N TYR A 593 -5.79 5.93 -16.40
CA TYR A 593 -5.04 5.77 -17.62
C TYR A 593 -4.54 7.10 -18.20
N ARG A 594 -5.36 8.16 -18.21
CA ARG A 594 -4.96 9.47 -18.76
C ARG A 594 -3.73 10.03 -18.04
N HIS A 595 -3.72 9.99 -16.70
CA HIS A 595 -2.57 10.39 -15.90
C HIS A 595 -1.33 9.51 -16.13
N HIS A 596 -1.51 8.21 -16.38
CA HIS A 596 -0.40 7.34 -16.77
C HIS A 596 0.23 7.78 -18.08
N LEU A 597 -0.57 8.08 -19.11
CA LEU A 597 -0.04 8.58 -20.38
C LEU A 597 0.66 9.93 -20.26
N LEU A 598 0.16 10.85 -19.43
CA LEU A 598 0.83 12.13 -19.19
C LEU A 598 2.24 11.92 -18.65
N ARG A 599 2.41 10.96 -17.72
CA ARG A 599 3.73 10.59 -17.21
C ARG A 599 4.61 9.94 -18.27
N VAL A 600 4.03 9.02 -19.06
CA VAL A 600 4.72 8.38 -20.19
C VAL A 600 5.19 9.41 -21.20
N ARG A 601 4.37 10.42 -21.54
CA ARG A 601 4.72 11.54 -22.41
C ARG A 601 5.93 12.30 -21.88
N TYR A 602 5.92 12.67 -20.60
CA TYR A 602 7.06 13.37 -19.98
C TYR A 602 8.36 12.59 -20.12
N VAL A 603 8.34 11.32 -19.69
CA VAL A 603 9.52 10.45 -19.70
C VAL A 603 10.00 10.19 -21.13
N THR A 604 9.07 9.96 -22.05
CA THR A 604 9.39 9.74 -23.47
C THR A 604 10.00 10.99 -24.09
N LYS A 605 9.42 12.16 -23.88
CA LYS A 605 9.93 13.43 -24.42
C LYS A 605 11.36 13.67 -23.90
N PHE A 606 11.59 13.44 -22.62
CA PHE A 606 12.92 13.54 -22.03
C PHE A 606 13.92 12.54 -22.64
N TRP A 607 13.56 11.26 -22.77
CA TRP A 607 14.45 10.22 -23.30
C TRP A 607 14.72 10.36 -24.81
N THR A 608 13.71 10.67 -25.61
CA THR A 608 13.87 10.87 -27.06
C THR A 608 14.66 12.15 -27.36
N ASN A 609 14.66 13.12 -26.45
CA ASN A 609 15.45 14.34 -26.57
C ASN A 609 16.76 14.29 -25.76
N ALA A 610 17.26 13.11 -25.40
CA ALA A 610 18.49 12.98 -24.62
C ALA A 610 19.73 13.52 -25.34
N TYR A 611 19.67 13.77 -26.64
CA TYR A 611 20.70 14.46 -27.42
C TYR A 611 20.77 15.98 -27.16
N LEU A 612 19.73 16.58 -26.56
CA LEU A 612 19.65 18.01 -26.22
C LEU A 612 20.12 18.26 -24.78
N LYS A 613 20.74 19.42 -24.53
CA LYS A 613 21.14 19.86 -23.18
C LYS A 613 19.93 20.09 -22.25
N HIS A 614 18.79 20.46 -22.84
CA HIS A 614 17.50 20.70 -22.17
C HIS A 614 16.42 19.80 -22.80
N PRO A 615 16.22 18.56 -22.32
CA PRO A 615 15.44 17.55 -23.04
C PRO A 615 13.94 17.82 -23.10
N THR A 616 13.37 18.53 -22.12
CA THR A 616 11.91 18.74 -22.05
C THR A 616 11.55 20.08 -21.44
N SER A 617 10.55 20.72 -22.02
CA SER A 617 9.89 21.92 -21.47
C SER A 617 8.65 21.58 -20.64
N LEU A 618 8.25 20.31 -20.58
CA LEU A 618 7.08 19.87 -19.81
C LEU A 618 7.36 19.97 -18.32
N SER A 619 6.37 20.40 -17.54
CA SER A 619 6.47 20.35 -16.07
C SER A 619 5.95 19.02 -15.53
N PRO A 620 6.56 18.46 -14.47
CA PRO A 620 6.01 17.28 -13.79
C PRO A 620 4.56 17.48 -13.31
N GLN A 621 4.22 18.67 -12.80
CA GLN A 621 2.89 18.99 -12.29
C GLN A 621 1.81 18.94 -13.38
N ALA A 622 2.14 19.34 -14.61
CA ALA A 622 1.25 19.22 -15.77
C ALA A 622 1.24 17.80 -16.36
N SER A 623 2.11 16.91 -15.87
CA SER A 623 2.37 15.59 -16.46
C SER A 623 1.97 14.42 -15.54
N GLY A 624 1.06 14.64 -14.59
CA GLY A 624 0.51 13.57 -13.74
C GLY A 624 1.28 13.35 -12.43
N TRP A 625 2.04 14.34 -11.98
CA TRP A 625 2.60 14.42 -10.63
C TRP A 625 2.01 15.59 -9.85
N THR A 626 2.02 15.50 -8.52
CA THR A 626 1.72 16.62 -7.60
C THR A 626 2.85 16.77 -6.62
N MET A 627 3.05 17.98 -6.10
CA MET A 627 4.14 18.27 -5.16
C MET A 627 3.63 18.26 -3.72
N ASN A 628 4.16 17.36 -2.90
CA ASN A 628 3.87 17.24 -1.48
C ASN A 628 5.20 17.20 -0.69
N ASN A 629 5.37 18.09 0.29
CA ASN A 629 6.58 18.12 1.15
C ASN A 629 7.91 18.14 0.36
N ASN A 630 8.02 18.97 -0.69
CA ASN A 630 9.17 19.02 -1.60
C ASN A 630 9.50 17.70 -2.31
N LYS A 631 8.52 16.81 -2.47
CA LYS A 631 8.64 15.59 -3.27
C LYS A 631 7.51 15.49 -4.28
N TYR A 632 7.75 14.81 -5.39
CA TYR A 632 6.69 14.47 -6.34
C TYR A 632 6.00 13.16 -5.98
N ASP A 633 4.67 13.21 -5.88
CA ASP A 633 3.78 12.06 -5.77
C ASP A 633 2.93 11.92 -7.03
N PHE A 634 2.44 10.71 -7.31
CA PHE A 634 1.57 10.48 -8.47
C PHE A 634 0.16 11.03 -8.26
N ILE A 635 -0.36 11.72 -9.28
CA ILE A 635 -1.81 11.93 -9.43
C ILE A 635 -2.35 10.66 -10.11
N TRP A 636 -3.16 9.91 -9.37
CA TRP A 636 -3.64 8.62 -9.87
C TRP A 636 -4.80 8.73 -10.84
N PHE A 637 -5.72 9.66 -10.63
CA PHE A 637 -6.88 9.91 -11.48
C PHE A 637 -7.51 11.25 -11.11
N ASP A 638 -8.24 11.85 -12.06
CA ASP A 638 -9.15 12.96 -11.78
C ASP A 638 -10.57 12.48 -11.49
N GLY A 639 -11.34 13.30 -10.79
CA GLY A 639 -12.75 13.05 -10.51
C GLY A 639 -13.00 12.21 -9.26
N GLU A 640 -14.25 11.81 -9.08
CA GLU A 640 -14.69 11.11 -7.88
C GLU A 640 -14.25 9.65 -7.91
N GLN A 641 -13.64 9.18 -6.81
CA GLN A 641 -13.26 7.77 -6.66
C GLN A 641 -14.49 6.83 -6.75
N LEU A 642 -15.64 7.32 -6.30
CA LEU A 642 -16.91 6.62 -6.20
C LEU A 642 -18.03 7.52 -6.74
N PRO A 643 -19.16 6.97 -7.21
CA PRO A 643 -20.35 7.76 -7.49
C PRO A 643 -20.76 8.57 -6.25
N SER A 644 -20.96 9.87 -6.40
CA SER A 644 -21.44 10.75 -5.33
C SER A 644 -22.86 10.43 -4.90
N LEU A 645 -23.75 10.07 -5.82
CA LEU A 645 -25.12 9.65 -5.51
C LEU A 645 -25.41 8.23 -5.99
N VAL A 646 -26.19 7.50 -5.19
CA VAL A 646 -26.69 6.16 -5.57
C VAL A 646 -27.57 6.22 -6.82
N ALA A 647 -28.28 7.33 -7.03
CA ALA A 647 -29.09 7.57 -8.22
C ALA A 647 -28.28 7.60 -9.52
N ASP A 648 -26.96 7.85 -9.45
CA ASP A 648 -26.09 7.90 -10.63
C ASP A 648 -25.78 6.50 -11.16
N ILE A 649 -25.99 5.44 -10.38
CA ILE A 649 -25.66 4.07 -10.78
C ILE A 649 -26.88 3.16 -10.85
N ILE A 650 -28.08 3.70 -10.61
CA ILE A 650 -29.34 2.99 -10.77
C ILE A 650 -29.85 3.20 -12.19
N ILE A 651 -30.26 2.12 -12.85
CA ILE A 651 -30.98 2.20 -14.12
C ILE A 651 -32.31 2.91 -13.85
N LYS A 652 -32.51 4.07 -14.46
CA LYS A 652 -33.79 4.79 -14.39
C LYS A 652 -34.77 4.05 -15.30
N ASP A 653 -35.78 3.38 -14.72
CA ASP A 653 -36.87 2.74 -15.46
C ASP A 653 -37.70 3.82 -16.18
N ASN A 654 -37.26 4.22 -17.37
CA ASN A 654 -38.04 5.09 -18.25
C ASN A 654 -38.47 4.40 -19.55
N ASN A 655 -38.30 3.07 -19.68
CA ASN A 655 -38.89 2.28 -20.77
C ASN A 655 -39.08 0.82 -20.32
N LEU A 656 -40.13 0.55 -19.55
CA LEU A 656 -40.72 -0.79 -19.45
C LEU A 656 -41.91 -0.85 -20.41
N LEU A 657 -41.64 -0.93 -21.71
CA LEU A 657 -42.51 -1.48 -22.74
C LEU A 657 -41.66 -1.65 -24.00
N GLU A 658 -40.89 -2.73 -24.09
CA GLU A 658 -40.77 -3.58 -25.30
C GLU A 658 -39.67 -4.64 -25.13
N ASN A 659 -40.12 -5.89 -25.29
CA ASN A 659 -39.35 -7.08 -25.68
C ASN A 659 -38.55 -7.83 -24.59
N ASP A 660 -39.26 -8.31 -23.57
CA ASP A 660 -39.05 -9.70 -23.11
C ASP A 660 -39.65 -10.63 -24.17
N ASN A 661 -38.81 -11.12 -25.09
CA ASN A 661 -38.96 -12.39 -25.81
C ASN A 661 -37.83 -12.53 -26.83
N ASN A 662 -36.73 -13.19 -26.43
CA ASN A 662 -36.00 -14.18 -27.24
C ASN A 662 -34.73 -14.59 -26.49
N THR A 663 -34.87 -15.49 -25.52
CA THR A 663 -33.82 -16.47 -25.21
C THR A 663 -33.73 -17.42 -26.39
N LYS A 664 -32.69 -17.28 -27.22
CA LYS A 664 -32.14 -18.39 -27.99
C LYS A 664 -30.71 -18.61 -27.53
N ASP A 665 -30.51 -19.80 -26.99
CA ASP A 665 -29.22 -20.40 -26.75
C ASP A 665 -28.49 -20.52 -28.08
N ASP A 666 -27.38 -19.79 -28.23
CA ASP A 666 -26.36 -20.11 -29.23
C ASP A 666 -25.11 -20.56 -28.46
N ASP A 667 -24.99 -21.88 -28.36
CA ASP A 667 -23.75 -22.61 -28.12
C ASP A 667 -22.81 -22.32 -29.29
N ASP A 668 -21.77 -21.52 -29.06
CA ASP A 668 -20.60 -21.52 -29.95
C ASP A 668 -19.32 -21.72 -29.15
N ASN A 669 -18.69 -22.84 -29.49
CA ASN A 669 -17.40 -23.30 -29.03
C ASN A 669 -16.30 -22.33 -29.45
N GLU A 670 -15.59 -21.74 -28.48
CA GLU A 670 -14.22 -21.28 -28.71
C GLU A 670 -13.29 -21.79 -27.61
N SER A 671 -12.21 -22.40 -28.09
CA SER A 671 -11.22 -23.22 -27.42
C SER A 671 -10.57 -22.57 -26.19
N ASP A 672 -10.68 -23.26 -25.05
CA ASP A 672 -9.78 -23.10 -23.90
C ASP A 672 -8.33 -23.31 -24.35
N SER A 673 -7.49 -22.28 -24.20
CA SER A 673 -6.04 -22.45 -24.00
C SER A 673 -5.70 -21.89 -22.62
N SER A 674 -5.87 -22.74 -21.62
CA SER A 674 -5.43 -22.52 -20.26
C SER A 674 -3.93 -22.82 -20.16
N ASP A 675 -3.09 -21.80 -20.28
CA ASP A 675 -1.72 -21.85 -19.74
C ASP A 675 -1.73 -21.13 -18.39
N GLU A 676 -2.07 -21.90 -17.35
CA GLU A 676 -1.85 -21.52 -15.95
C GLU A 676 -0.37 -21.70 -15.61
N ASP A 677 0.41 -20.62 -15.67
CA ASP A 677 1.72 -20.58 -15.02
C ASP A 677 1.51 -20.35 -13.52
N ASP A 678 1.43 -21.46 -12.79
CA ASP A 678 1.40 -21.56 -11.33
C ASP A 678 2.74 -21.07 -10.73
N TYR A 679 2.84 -19.78 -10.42
CA TYR A 679 3.88 -19.28 -9.51
C TYR A 679 3.40 -19.41 -8.07
N GLN A 680 3.74 -20.53 -7.44
CA GLN A 680 3.69 -20.69 -5.98
C GLN A 680 4.78 -19.81 -5.34
N ASP A 681 4.36 -18.72 -4.69
CA ASP A 681 5.20 -17.97 -3.75
C ASP A 681 5.53 -18.87 -2.55
N SER A 682 6.68 -19.56 -2.61
CA SER A 682 7.35 -20.09 -1.43
C SER A 682 8.34 -19.05 -0.91
N PRO A 683 8.29 -18.65 0.38
CA PRO A 683 9.28 -17.76 0.94
C PRO A 683 10.61 -18.51 1.04
N VAL A 684 11.56 -18.17 0.16
CA VAL A 684 12.94 -18.62 0.27
C VAL A 684 13.56 -17.91 1.48
N LEU A 685 13.64 -18.63 2.59
CA LEU A 685 14.64 -18.39 3.62
C LEU A 685 16.01 -18.64 2.97
N VAL A 686 16.81 -17.58 2.82
CA VAL A 686 18.22 -17.68 2.46
C VAL A 686 19.05 -17.40 3.73
N PRO A 687 20.18 -18.10 3.94
CA PRO A 687 20.84 -18.28 5.25
C PRO A 687 21.25 -17.02 5.99
#